data_AF-A0A0T6B2K1-F1
#
_entry.id   AF-A0A0T6B2K1-F1
#
_cell.length_a   1.000
_cell.length_b   1.000
_cell.length_c   1.000
_cell.angle_alpha   90.00
_cell.angle_beta   90.00
_cell.angle_gamma   90.00
#
_symmetry.space_group_name_H-M   'P 1'
#
loop_
_entity.id
_entity.type
_entity.pdbx_description
1 polymer ?
#
loop_
_entity_poly.entity_id
_entity_poly.type
_entity_poly.pdbx_seq_one_letter_code
_entity_poly.pdbx_strand_id
1 'polypeptide(L)'
;MACEHVLKTMKKGRETLLTLLEAFVYDPLVDWTLGVEGLAGTIFGGVPDNSTNRQTRKDLEKEVTLSMFSVRCTEVNMDWQINRNDILEEIPEAIELVKKYLNEYKNVTDIEELLQDLHQQMALVKEAEANGICKHPLYSLPTRYDSYKKTQDAINNAKKDLENIVKDCEMRALRYSDTLRLLEGQQFTQWSMELNASFDMENVKVYDIVKDFLQNAGQSSMITQCEQSERDIEQLAQQQIVTTIKCLQLLQEYAMIVHQCPPIFIEKHRVFIFPKWCKYLQESKGTSSCDVVFQEFCQFLENKYEAPVKNVFKFAFLLNTLYNETAQQLAKLYEDLKKVHTDEPAKILERNYNDAKTSMINFLKQEKGSCNAYEFVIVSELLLLNQSFLSLETAASRRGDWHKVSTRESVWFLDDLTNNSNKAMELISYLQLKPECKIESVMFTQILNGLKSANNMYKSLQELNYNFHTIILPESIKKIQSDDASVMQIVYDLQSIINDVGMPLSDIILHLENNLKYTVMEMDICTTGDYKMEKLKELKLRYEALLHATGEVLSPGKMLLMGFNGLFQKINLEYNNLINMLSNLDVPTSWKKLDQVKEAKSLAGPIFNSRVKLILDDIFLIKRIQTISDFFNICLEMCQPFKDLNSCTVYNDDHIVKPIRKFIADYISRQFLGITTETIAYAICSLLEDLGLDVGNEIEQKDIGAENKVPLDELSHKGWSSFLKHGIFTQNILAQASSLETNLKTAWERMQEPKKIEQNLALVQSSLIRIQQQITTCSWMFEDILNQHGSWYHVGTVSNRSKFIVDLQNESAALNAIQIKLAEMQEQQKPSINSVAQRLKWAAGANPDLNAVLTSFESALADREKKFKIESQITTTVLTTCNTILQHELLRSHSPDSKSFDQHFLNSCEKWRIAATFNTIKLENVSEVEENIMKLYTPDLVNNPKWLSVVSEKISDIITGTQNELEDLKNKKIAIIDELSLAVDKVRPLYTQHCKLMTDFKSLIKALTKIEEYASKAQKFVSDYKRYIDTFTSIFTKIKSGVAKDDMEECLKYFYYLEETTTQIYNDLINLISREVPDMKLSRNLLTRQDGMSLSPVRSIPQKQESMTKGQQRNAYAVGVWRRVRQKLEGRDPDPGRKYTIQEQVEYVIREATSLDNLALLYEGWTPWV
;
A
#
# COMPACT_ATOMS: atom_id res chain seq x y z
N MET A 1 45.48 2.73 51.43
CA MET A 1 44.96 3.07 52.78
C MET A 1 43.48 3.43 52.85
N ALA A 2 42.96 4.50 52.21
CA ALA A 2 41.53 4.84 52.31
C ALA A 2 40.60 3.75 51.72
N CYS A 3 40.91 3.24 50.53
CA CYS A 3 40.16 2.14 49.89
C CYS A 3 40.16 0.86 50.73
N GLU A 4 41.30 0.53 51.36
CA GLU A 4 41.40 -0.62 52.27
C GLU A 4 40.52 -0.46 53.51
N HIS A 5 40.45 0.75 54.09
CA HIS A 5 39.58 1.01 55.23
C HIS A 5 38.09 0.88 54.85
N VAL A 6 37.69 1.40 53.68
CA VAL A 6 36.31 1.24 53.17
C VAL A 6 35.97 -0.23 52.98
N LEU A 7 36.86 -0.99 52.32
CA LEU A 7 36.64 -2.42 52.10
C LEU A 7 36.58 -3.18 53.43
N LYS A 8 37.40 -2.81 54.43
CA LYS A 8 37.35 -3.39 55.79
C LYS A 8 36.00 -3.18 56.47
N THR A 9 35.43 -1.96 56.35
CA THR A 9 34.11 -1.64 56.88
C THR A 9 33.01 -2.42 56.15
N MET A 10 33.04 -2.48 54.81
CA MET A 10 32.06 -3.23 54.01
C MET A 10 32.12 -4.74 54.28
N LYS A 11 33.31 -5.32 54.42
CA LYS A 11 33.46 -6.74 54.79
C LYS A 11 32.93 -7.04 56.18
N LYS A 12 33.08 -6.11 57.14
CA LYS A 12 32.52 -6.23 58.49
C LYS A 12 30.99 -6.17 58.49
N GLY A 13 30.38 -5.37 57.59
CA GLY A 13 28.94 -5.23 57.43
C GLY A 13 28.30 -6.08 56.32
N ARG A 14 29.01 -7.08 55.78
CA ARG A 14 28.60 -7.79 54.55
C ARG A 14 27.25 -8.51 54.66
N GLU A 15 26.92 -9.08 55.83
CA GLU A 15 25.68 -9.84 56.00
C GLU A 15 24.46 -8.93 55.85
N THR A 16 24.53 -7.71 56.39
CA THR A 16 23.49 -6.69 56.24
C THR A 16 23.31 -6.26 54.79
N LEU A 17 24.41 -6.07 54.05
CA LEU A 17 24.37 -5.69 52.64
C LEU A 17 23.80 -6.81 51.75
N LEU A 18 24.19 -8.06 52.00
CA LEU A 18 23.70 -9.21 51.22
C LEU A 18 22.23 -9.50 51.49
N THR A 19 21.76 -9.29 52.72
CA THR A 19 20.34 -9.46 53.07
C THR A 19 19.47 -8.41 52.36
N LEU A 20 19.96 -7.16 52.27
CA LEU A 20 19.23 -6.09 51.59
C LEU A 20 19.20 -6.30 50.07
N LEU A 21 20.32 -6.78 49.50
CA LEU A 21 20.38 -7.11 48.07
C LEU A 21 19.51 -8.34 47.72
N GLU A 22 19.41 -9.30 48.64
CA GLU A 22 18.51 -10.44 48.50
C GLU A 22 17.04 -9.98 48.44
N ALA A 23 16.65 -8.98 49.24
CA ALA A 23 15.31 -8.39 49.15
C ALA A 23 15.01 -7.79 47.77
N PHE A 24 15.98 -7.10 47.13
CA PHE A 24 15.81 -6.55 45.78
C PHE A 24 15.71 -7.62 44.69
N VAL A 25 16.31 -8.78 44.87
CA VAL A 25 16.17 -9.91 43.93
C VAL A 25 14.73 -10.43 43.92
N TYR A 26 14.00 -10.28 45.03
CA TYR A 26 12.62 -10.73 45.19
C TYR A 26 11.59 -9.61 45.02
N ASP A 27 12.00 -8.39 44.70
CA ASP A 27 11.08 -7.26 44.53
C ASP A 27 10.46 -7.29 43.12
N PRO A 28 9.14 -7.51 42.99
CA PRO A 28 8.47 -7.57 41.68
C PRO A 28 8.39 -6.19 41.00
N LEU A 29 8.73 -5.10 41.69
CA LEU A 29 8.79 -3.75 41.12
C LEU A 29 10.15 -3.43 40.49
N VAL A 30 11.14 -4.31 40.67
CA VAL A 30 12.47 -4.16 40.07
C VAL A 30 12.53 -4.95 38.77
N ASP A 31 12.65 -4.25 37.65
CA ASP A 31 12.83 -4.87 36.34
C ASP A 31 14.30 -5.28 36.13
N TRP A 32 14.53 -6.59 36.07
CA TRP A 32 15.84 -7.20 35.82
C TRP A 32 16.02 -7.62 34.34
N THR A 33 15.09 -7.28 33.44
CA THR A 33 15.04 -7.81 32.05
C THR A 33 15.53 -6.85 30.96
N LEU A 34 15.88 -5.61 31.28
CA LEU A 34 16.40 -4.64 30.32
C LEU A 34 17.92 -4.79 30.13
N GLY A 35 18.36 -5.46 29.06
CA GLY A 35 19.79 -5.50 28.71
C GLY A 35 20.24 -6.55 27.70
N VAL A 36 19.41 -6.99 26.76
CA VAL A 36 19.85 -7.84 25.63
C VAL A 36 19.55 -7.12 24.32
N GLU A 37 20.22 -6.00 24.09
CA GLU A 37 20.56 -5.47 22.77
C GLU A 37 21.51 -4.26 22.93
N GLY A 38 22.79 -4.48 22.60
CA GLY A 38 23.77 -3.42 22.33
C GLY A 38 24.62 -2.89 23.50
N LEU A 39 25.73 -3.56 23.83
CA LEU A 39 27.08 -2.96 23.89
C LEU A 39 28.15 -4.04 24.11
N ALA A 40 29.20 -4.03 23.29
CA ALA A 40 30.41 -4.83 23.46
C ALA A 40 31.24 -4.28 24.63
N GLY A 41 31.78 -5.17 25.46
CA GLY A 41 32.84 -4.84 26.42
C GLY A 41 32.73 -5.57 27.75
N THR A 42 33.70 -6.45 28.01
CA THR A 42 33.95 -7.20 29.25
C THR A 42 33.20 -8.53 29.41
N ILE A 43 33.88 -9.65 29.08
CA ILE A 43 34.22 -10.75 30.01
C ILE A 43 35.18 -11.69 29.24
N PHE A 44 36.47 -11.49 29.48
CA PHE A 44 37.52 -12.50 29.29
C PHE A 44 37.76 -13.14 30.67
N GLY A 45 37.69 -14.47 30.78
CA GLY A 45 38.27 -15.23 31.92
C GLY A 45 37.40 -16.33 32.57
N GLY A 46 37.69 -17.60 32.27
CA GLY A 46 37.81 -18.70 33.27
C GLY A 46 36.58 -19.51 33.77
N VAL A 47 36.09 -20.48 32.97
CA VAL A 47 35.85 -21.96 33.18
C VAL A 47 35.30 -22.51 34.53
N PRO A 48 34.53 -23.65 34.67
CA PRO A 48 34.01 -24.66 33.70
C PRO A 48 32.50 -25.05 33.76
N ASP A 49 32.09 -25.82 32.74
CA ASP A 49 31.03 -26.85 32.67
C ASP A 49 29.57 -26.53 33.02
N ASN A 50 28.77 -26.30 31.98
CA ASN A 50 27.74 -27.28 31.61
C ASN A 50 27.34 -27.14 30.13
N SER A 51 27.31 -28.28 29.46
CA SER A 51 27.12 -28.48 28.03
C SER A 51 25.74 -28.06 27.51
N THR A 52 25.70 -27.12 26.55
CA THR A 52 25.00 -27.20 25.23
C THR A 52 25.11 -25.85 24.50
N ASN A 53 26.25 -25.57 23.89
CA ASN A 53 26.40 -24.78 22.65
C ASN A 53 27.90 -24.68 22.34
N ARG A 54 28.42 -25.65 21.59
CA ARG A 54 29.73 -25.49 20.96
C ARG A 54 29.56 -24.47 19.82
N GLN A 55 29.75 -23.18 20.12
CA GLN A 55 30.12 -22.22 19.08
C GLN A 55 31.43 -22.74 18.47
N THR A 56 31.39 -23.07 17.18
CA THR A 56 32.60 -23.56 16.51
C THR A 56 33.60 -22.41 16.43
N ARG A 57 34.90 -22.69 16.42
CA ARG A 57 35.95 -21.66 16.24
C ARG A 57 35.67 -20.73 15.04
N LYS A 58 35.01 -21.26 14.01
CA LYS A 58 34.55 -20.51 12.83
C LYS A 58 33.46 -19.48 13.16
N ASP A 59 32.55 -19.78 14.06
CA ASP A 59 31.48 -18.86 14.48
C ASP A 59 32.06 -17.68 15.27
N LEU A 60 33.07 -17.93 16.11
CA LEU A 60 33.79 -16.87 16.83
C LEU A 60 34.63 -16.00 15.87
N GLU A 61 35.36 -16.61 14.94
CA GLU A 61 36.13 -15.89 13.91
C GLU A 61 35.20 -15.03 13.02
N LYS A 62 34.00 -15.54 12.71
CA LYS A 62 32.94 -14.79 12.01
C LYS A 62 32.48 -13.59 12.82
N GLU A 63 32.08 -13.79 14.07
CA GLU A 63 31.57 -12.70 14.93
C GLU A 63 32.60 -11.59 15.14
N VAL A 64 33.87 -11.96 15.39
CA VAL A 64 34.99 -11.01 15.53
C VAL A 64 35.24 -10.23 14.24
N THR A 65 35.17 -10.89 13.07
CA THR A 65 35.35 -10.23 11.77
C THR A 65 34.23 -9.21 11.53
N LEU A 66 32.99 -9.55 11.83
CA LEU A 66 31.83 -8.66 11.67
C LEU A 66 31.91 -7.46 12.63
N SER A 67 32.30 -7.69 13.90
CA SER A 67 32.43 -6.61 14.88
C SER A 67 33.59 -5.67 14.53
N MET A 68 34.75 -6.20 14.16
CA MET A 68 35.91 -5.39 13.75
C MET A 68 35.59 -4.55 12.51
N PHE A 69 34.86 -5.11 11.54
CA PHE A 69 34.45 -4.37 10.35
C PHE A 69 33.47 -3.24 10.69
N SER A 70 32.47 -3.49 11.53
CA SER A 70 31.50 -2.46 11.96
C SER A 70 32.18 -1.28 12.67
N VAL A 71 33.10 -1.58 13.61
CA VAL A 71 33.88 -0.56 14.32
C VAL A 71 34.74 0.26 13.35
N ARG A 72 35.41 -0.39 12.39
CA ARG A 72 36.20 0.33 11.38
C ARG A 72 35.33 1.19 10.47
N CYS A 73 34.14 0.72 10.08
CA CYS A 73 33.19 1.53 9.32
C CYS A 73 32.80 2.79 10.09
N THR A 74 32.60 2.72 11.42
CA THR A 74 32.26 3.91 12.23
C THR A 74 33.43 4.87 12.41
N GLU A 75 34.64 4.37 12.65
CA GLU A 75 35.84 5.20 12.87
C GLU A 75 36.24 5.99 11.61
N VAL A 76 36.21 5.33 10.45
CA VAL A 76 36.66 5.92 9.19
C VAL A 76 35.54 6.70 8.49
N ASN A 77 34.29 6.59 8.94
CA ASN A 77 33.13 7.13 8.23
C ASN A 77 33.29 8.62 7.89
N MET A 78 33.71 9.46 8.84
CA MET A 78 33.80 10.90 8.62
C MET A 78 34.81 11.23 7.52
N ASP A 79 36.05 10.73 7.64
CA ASP A 79 37.10 10.94 6.64
C ASP A 79 36.77 10.30 5.29
N TRP A 80 36.03 9.17 5.31
CA TRP A 80 35.50 8.50 4.12
C TRP A 80 34.46 9.37 3.42
N GLN A 81 33.49 9.94 4.14
CA GLN A 81 32.49 10.83 3.54
C GLN A 81 33.12 12.13 3.03
N ILE A 82 34.10 12.70 3.74
CA ILE A 82 34.82 13.92 3.31
C ILE A 82 35.57 13.63 2.01
N ASN A 83 36.41 12.58 1.99
CA ASN A 83 37.16 12.22 0.79
C ASN A 83 36.26 11.89 -0.41
N ARG A 84 35.08 11.31 -0.18
CA ARG A 84 34.06 11.12 -1.23
C ARG A 84 33.62 12.45 -1.83
N ASN A 85 33.24 13.40 -0.98
CA ASN A 85 32.72 14.68 -1.42
C ASN A 85 33.81 15.48 -2.14
N ASP A 86 35.05 15.46 -1.64
CA ASP A 86 36.18 16.13 -2.29
C ASP A 86 36.47 15.54 -3.68
N ILE A 87 36.40 14.21 -3.84
CA ILE A 87 36.56 13.57 -5.16
C ILE A 87 35.43 14.00 -6.10
N LEU A 88 34.18 14.04 -5.62
CA LEU A 88 33.02 14.44 -6.42
C LEU A 88 33.02 15.94 -6.76
N GLU A 89 33.68 16.78 -5.97
CA GLU A 89 33.80 18.22 -6.23
C GLU A 89 34.82 18.52 -7.35
N GLU A 90 35.91 17.74 -7.43
CA GLU A 90 36.99 17.97 -8.41
C GLU A 90 36.75 17.29 -9.77
N ILE A 91 35.96 16.21 -9.82
CA ILE A 91 35.66 15.47 -11.08
C ILE A 91 34.96 16.35 -12.15
N PRO A 92 33.96 17.20 -11.82
CA PRO A 92 33.26 18.03 -12.81
C PRO A 92 34.16 18.98 -13.60
N GLU A 93 35.17 19.59 -12.96
CA GLU A 93 36.14 20.46 -13.62
C GLU A 93 36.93 19.69 -14.69
N ALA A 94 37.40 18.48 -14.36
CA ALA A 94 38.10 17.62 -15.30
C ALA A 94 37.19 17.14 -16.44
N ILE A 95 35.92 16.80 -16.18
CA ILE A 95 34.93 16.44 -17.21
C ILE A 95 34.73 17.60 -18.18
N GLU A 96 34.58 18.83 -17.67
CA GLU A 96 34.39 20.01 -18.51
C GLU A 96 35.62 20.26 -19.40
N LEU A 97 36.83 20.11 -18.85
CA LEU A 97 38.08 20.26 -19.61
C LEU A 97 38.26 19.17 -20.68
N VAL A 98 37.93 17.90 -20.38
CA VAL A 98 37.95 16.82 -21.39
C VAL A 98 36.92 17.08 -22.49
N LYS A 99 35.72 17.57 -22.14
CA LYS A 99 34.71 17.97 -23.14
C LYS A 99 35.19 19.14 -23.99
N LYS A 100 35.79 20.16 -23.39
CA LYS A 100 36.41 21.28 -24.11
C LYS A 100 37.50 20.76 -25.05
N TYR A 101 38.36 19.86 -24.60
CA TYR A 101 39.38 19.24 -25.45
C TYR A 101 38.77 18.47 -26.62
N LEU A 102 37.78 17.62 -26.39
CA LEU A 102 37.12 16.85 -27.44
C LEU A 102 36.36 17.75 -28.42
N ASN A 103 35.78 18.85 -27.93
CA ASN A 103 35.14 19.86 -28.77
C ASN A 103 36.18 20.58 -29.63
N GLU A 104 37.30 21.01 -29.07
CA GLU A 104 38.37 21.64 -29.85
C GLU A 104 39.07 20.64 -30.78
N TYR A 105 39.21 19.38 -30.40
CA TYR A 105 39.69 18.31 -31.28
C TYR A 105 38.72 18.12 -32.45
N LYS A 106 37.41 18.10 -32.15
CA LYS A 106 36.38 18.04 -33.18
C LYS A 106 36.43 19.27 -34.08
N ASN A 107 36.58 20.48 -33.54
CA ASN A 107 36.74 21.68 -34.34
C ASN A 107 37.98 21.59 -35.24
N VAL A 108 39.10 21.06 -34.73
CA VAL A 108 40.31 20.82 -35.53
C VAL A 108 40.04 19.80 -36.64
N THR A 109 39.35 18.68 -36.36
CA THR A 109 39.01 17.70 -37.40
C THR A 109 38.00 18.24 -38.41
N ASP A 110 36.98 18.97 -37.94
CA ASP A 110 35.96 19.59 -38.78
C ASP A 110 36.60 20.64 -39.69
N ILE A 111 37.59 21.39 -39.19
CA ILE A 111 38.39 22.33 -39.99
C ILE A 111 39.35 21.61 -40.94
N GLU A 112 39.97 20.49 -40.54
CA GLU A 112 40.81 19.67 -41.42
C GLU A 112 40.01 19.00 -42.54
N GLU A 113 38.82 18.49 -42.23
CA GLU A 113 37.84 17.97 -43.19
C GLU A 113 37.32 19.09 -44.09
N LEU A 114 36.99 20.27 -43.54
CA LEU A 114 36.63 21.44 -44.32
C LEU A 114 37.77 21.85 -45.26
N LEU A 115 39.02 21.80 -44.82
CA LEU A 115 40.18 22.13 -45.64
C LEU A 115 40.41 21.08 -46.73
N GLN A 116 40.19 19.80 -46.43
CA GLN A 116 40.20 18.72 -47.40
C GLN A 116 39.05 18.87 -48.42
N ASP A 117 37.87 19.24 -47.97
CA ASP A 117 36.71 19.53 -48.81
C ASP A 117 36.96 20.76 -49.67
N LEU A 118 37.49 21.85 -49.12
CA LEU A 118 37.87 23.05 -49.88
C LEU A 118 38.93 22.72 -50.94
N HIS A 119 39.87 21.82 -50.64
CA HIS A 119 40.85 21.32 -51.61
C HIS A 119 40.19 20.46 -52.70
N GLN A 120 39.21 19.61 -52.35
CA GLN A 120 38.42 18.83 -53.32
C GLN A 120 37.55 19.75 -54.19
N GLN A 121 36.91 20.76 -53.59
CA GLN A 121 36.15 21.79 -54.28
C GLN A 121 37.04 22.59 -55.23
N MET A 122 38.23 23.00 -54.78
CA MET A 122 39.24 23.68 -55.60
C MET A 122 39.69 22.80 -56.78
N ALA A 123 39.97 21.52 -56.54
CA ALA A 123 40.37 20.58 -57.60
C ALA A 123 39.26 20.42 -58.65
N LEU A 124 38.02 20.26 -58.21
CA LEU A 124 36.83 20.10 -59.06
C LEU A 124 36.55 21.39 -59.87
N VAL A 125 36.71 22.57 -59.25
CA VAL A 125 36.60 23.88 -59.94
C VAL A 125 37.72 24.05 -60.98
N LYS A 126 38.97 23.72 -60.65
CA LYS A 126 40.12 23.80 -61.58
C LYS A 126 40.00 22.82 -62.75
N GLU A 127 39.46 21.63 -62.51
CA GLU A 127 39.13 20.65 -63.56
C GLU A 127 38.07 21.21 -64.53
N ALA A 128 37.05 21.89 -64.01
CA ALA A 128 36.04 22.57 -64.81
C ALA A 128 36.64 23.70 -65.66
N GLU A 129 37.51 24.51 -65.08
CA GLU A 129 38.21 25.61 -65.76
C GLU A 129 39.13 25.10 -66.90
N ALA A 130 39.78 23.95 -66.70
CA ALA A 130 40.66 23.33 -67.69
C ALA A 130 39.91 22.70 -68.88
N ASN A 131 38.71 22.16 -68.65
CA ASN A 131 37.89 21.47 -69.67
C ASN A 131 37.06 22.41 -70.57
N GLY A 132 36.97 23.70 -70.19
CA GLY A 132 36.29 24.75 -70.95
C GLY A 132 34.77 24.82 -70.75
N ILE A 133 34.20 26.00 -71.03
CA ILE A 133 32.84 26.45 -70.64
C ILE A 133 31.70 25.51 -71.06
N CYS A 134 31.88 24.67 -72.08
CA CYS A 134 30.78 23.89 -72.68
C CYS A 134 30.82 22.37 -72.43
N LYS A 135 31.70 21.86 -71.55
CA LYS A 135 31.88 20.40 -71.39
C LYS A 135 31.74 19.86 -69.96
N HIS A 136 31.77 20.70 -68.92
CA HIS A 136 31.80 20.21 -67.53
C HIS A 136 30.43 20.34 -66.81
N PRO A 137 29.94 19.31 -66.08
CA PRO A 137 28.66 19.32 -65.34
C PRO A 137 28.51 20.38 -64.24
N LEU A 138 29.63 20.97 -63.78
CA LEU A 138 29.62 22.06 -62.78
C LEU A 138 28.94 23.33 -63.28
N TYR A 139 28.96 23.61 -64.59
CA TYR A 139 28.31 24.81 -65.12
C TYR A 139 26.77 24.75 -65.04
N SER A 140 26.17 23.56 -64.91
CA SER A 140 24.74 23.37 -64.64
C SER A 140 24.41 23.19 -63.15
N LEU A 141 25.41 23.26 -62.26
CA LEU A 141 25.23 23.06 -60.82
C LEU A 141 24.28 24.09 -60.16
N PRO A 142 24.33 25.40 -60.46
CA PRO A 142 23.45 26.37 -59.81
C PRO A 142 21.95 26.07 -59.97
N THR A 143 21.53 25.58 -61.14
CA THR A 143 20.13 25.22 -61.41
C THR A 143 19.75 23.87 -60.78
N ARG A 144 20.67 22.88 -60.78
CA ARG A 144 20.47 21.58 -60.10
C ARG A 144 20.37 21.73 -58.58
N TYR A 145 21.25 22.53 -57.99
CA TYR A 145 21.30 22.78 -56.54
C TYR A 145 20.08 23.53 -56.02
N ASP A 146 19.56 24.53 -56.75
CA ASP A 146 18.35 25.24 -56.34
C ASP A 146 17.14 24.28 -56.25
N SER A 147 17.04 23.31 -57.16
CA SER A 147 16.03 22.24 -57.09
C SER A 147 16.27 21.29 -55.91
N TYR A 148 17.51 20.83 -55.72
CA TYR A 148 17.89 19.93 -54.62
C TYR A 148 17.68 20.56 -53.23
N LYS A 149 18.11 21.81 -53.04
CA LYS A 149 17.98 22.54 -51.77
C LYS A 149 16.53 22.76 -51.39
N LYS A 150 15.67 23.15 -52.33
CA LYS A 150 14.22 23.28 -52.11
C LYS A 150 13.59 21.97 -51.63
N THR A 151 14.02 20.85 -52.21
CA THR A 151 13.58 19.51 -51.81
C THR A 151 14.07 19.13 -50.41
N GLN A 152 15.36 19.35 -50.11
CA GLN A 152 15.95 19.00 -48.83
C GLN A 152 15.39 19.85 -47.67
N ASP A 153 15.18 21.15 -47.92
CA ASP A 153 14.53 22.05 -46.98
C ASP A 153 13.08 21.63 -46.72
N ALA A 154 12.34 21.18 -47.74
CA ALA A 154 10.98 20.67 -47.58
C ALA A 154 10.95 19.40 -46.70
N ILE A 155 11.88 18.46 -46.90
CA ILE A 155 12.00 17.23 -46.09
C ILE A 155 12.36 17.57 -44.64
N ASN A 156 13.38 18.40 -44.43
CA ASN A 156 13.83 18.77 -43.09
C ASN A 156 12.77 19.56 -42.31
N ASN A 157 12.07 20.49 -42.96
CA ASN A 157 10.98 21.24 -42.35
C ASN A 157 9.80 20.33 -41.97
N ALA A 158 9.39 19.42 -42.87
CA ALA A 158 8.33 18.47 -42.58
C ALA A 158 8.71 17.50 -41.44
N LYS A 159 9.97 17.04 -41.39
CA LYS A 159 10.49 16.20 -40.31
C LYS A 159 10.44 16.94 -38.97
N LYS A 160 10.94 18.18 -38.94
CA LYS A 160 10.97 19.04 -37.75
C LYS A 160 9.55 19.31 -37.23
N ASP A 161 8.59 19.55 -38.11
CA ASP A 161 7.18 19.73 -37.75
C ASP A 161 6.62 18.47 -37.04
N LEU A 162 6.89 17.27 -37.56
CA LEU A 162 6.50 16.01 -36.91
C LEU A 162 7.22 15.81 -35.55
N GLU A 163 8.51 16.10 -35.46
CA GLU A 163 9.27 16.02 -34.19
C GLU A 163 8.73 16.99 -33.13
N ASN A 164 8.29 18.18 -33.53
CA ASN A 164 7.68 19.15 -32.63
C ASN A 164 6.37 18.63 -32.05
N ILE A 165 5.53 17.95 -32.85
CA ILE A 165 4.29 17.30 -32.38
C ILE A 165 4.61 16.20 -31.36
N VAL A 166 5.60 15.35 -31.66
CA VAL A 166 6.03 14.29 -30.73
C VAL A 166 6.46 14.89 -29.39
N LYS A 167 7.32 15.92 -29.40
CA LYS A 167 7.81 16.58 -28.19
C LYS A 167 6.70 17.26 -27.38
N ASP A 168 5.77 17.96 -28.04
CA ASP A 168 4.63 18.60 -27.35
C ASP A 168 3.73 17.55 -26.67
N CYS A 169 3.41 16.47 -27.38
CA CYS A 169 2.62 15.37 -26.83
C CYS A 169 3.32 14.67 -25.66
N GLU A 170 4.61 14.31 -25.78
CA GLU A 170 5.37 13.65 -24.70
C GLU A 170 5.45 14.53 -23.45
N MET A 171 5.64 15.85 -23.62
CA MET A 171 5.60 16.81 -22.51
C MET A 171 4.22 16.89 -21.84
N ARG A 172 3.13 16.90 -22.61
CA ARG A 172 1.77 16.90 -22.06
C ARG A 172 1.44 15.59 -21.34
N ALA A 173 1.88 14.46 -21.88
CA ALA A 173 1.71 13.14 -21.25
C ALA A 173 2.42 13.08 -19.89
N LEU A 174 3.67 13.56 -19.83
CA LEU A 174 4.46 13.58 -18.60
C LEU A 174 3.78 14.46 -17.53
N ARG A 175 3.42 15.71 -17.88
CA ARG A 175 2.71 16.63 -16.96
C ARG A 175 1.41 16.06 -16.42
N TYR A 176 0.62 15.41 -17.28
CA TYR A 176 -0.62 14.75 -16.86
C TYR A 176 -0.35 13.59 -15.90
N SER A 177 0.66 12.77 -16.18
CA SER A 177 1.03 11.64 -15.30
C SER A 177 1.55 12.09 -13.93
N ASP A 178 2.28 13.20 -13.87
CA ASP A 178 2.77 13.77 -12.61
C ASP A 178 1.62 14.38 -11.81
N THR A 179 0.65 14.98 -12.52
CA THR A 179 -0.57 15.53 -11.91
C THR A 179 -1.45 14.43 -11.29
N LEU A 180 -1.63 13.29 -11.97
CA LEU A 180 -2.37 12.16 -11.40
C LEU A 180 -1.67 11.62 -10.14
N ARG A 181 -0.35 11.45 -10.18
CA ARG A 181 0.45 11.03 -9.00
C ARG A 181 0.34 12.01 -7.83
N LEU A 182 0.24 13.31 -8.11
CA LEU A 182 0.00 14.33 -7.08
C LEU A 182 -1.38 14.18 -6.42
N LEU A 183 -2.43 13.89 -7.20
CA LEU A 183 -3.79 13.68 -6.69
C LEU A 183 -3.92 12.40 -5.86
N GLU A 184 -3.08 11.40 -6.13
CA GLU A 184 -2.97 10.16 -5.36
C GLU A 184 -2.16 10.30 -4.06
N GLY A 185 -1.32 11.35 -3.98
CA GLY A 185 -0.40 11.56 -2.88
C GLY A 185 -1.07 12.05 -1.59
N GLN A 186 -0.45 11.74 -0.45
CA GLN A 186 -0.89 12.25 0.87
C GLN A 186 -0.91 13.78 0.95
N GLN A 187 -0.08 14.44 0.14
CA GLN A 187 0.00 15.89 0.06
C GLN A 187 -1.33 16.55 -0.33
N PHE A 188 -2.11 15.89 -1.20
CA PHE A 188 -3.44 16.39 -1.58
C PHE A 188 -4.42 16.38 -0.41
N THR A 189 -4.41 15.32 0.41
CA THR A 189 -5.21 15.24 1.63
C THR A 189 -4.76 16.27 2.67
N GLN A 190 -3.46 16.50 2.79
CA GLN A 190 -2.88 17.52 3.68
C GLN A 190 -3.35 18.92 3.29
N TRP A 191 -3.37 19.29 2.00
CA TRP A 191 -3.88 20.59 1.56
C TRP A 191 -5.33 20.84 1.94
N SER A 192 -6.19 19.82 1.82
CA SER A 192 -7.59 19.95 2.25
C SER A 192 -7.69 20.15 3.77
N MET A 193 -6.88 19.44 4.57
CA MET A 193 -6.85 19.62 6.03
C MET A 193 -6.32 21.01 6.43
N GLU A 194 -5.25 21.50 5.80
CA GLU A 194 -4.65 22.81 6.06
C GLU A 194 -5.63 23.95 5.72
N LEU A 195 -6.31 23.87 4.58
CA LEU A 195 -7.31 24.87 4.17
C LEU A 195 -8.54 24.88 5.08
N ASN A 196 -9.01 23.71 5.52
CA ASN A 196 -10.12 23.62 6.48
C ASN A 196 -9.71 24.17 7.86
N ALA A 197 -8.49 23.88 8.34
CA ALA A 197 -7.98 24.45 9.59
C ALA A 197 -7.83 25.98 9.51
N SER A 198 -7.47 26.53 8.34
CA SER A 198 -7.45 27.97 8.10
C SER A 198 -8.82 28.64 8.19
N PHE A 199 -9.90 27.89 7.93
CA PHE A 199 -11.29 28.36 7.96
C PHE A 199 -11.87 28.42 9.38
N ASP A 200 -11.49 27.49 10.25
CA ASP A 200 -12.05 27.33 11.62
C ASP A 200 -11.40 28.23 12.69
N MET A 201 -10.23 28.81 12.42
CA MET A 201 -9.56 29.70 13.37
C MET A 201 -10.24 31.07 13.42
N GLU A 202 -10.62 31.54 14.61
CA GLU A 202 -11.02 32.94 14.84
C GLU A 202 -9.86 33.85 14.39
N ASN A 203 -10.02 34.52 13.24
CA ASN A 203 -9.01 35.45 12.72
C ASN A 203 -8.82 36.60 13.72
N VAL A 204 -7.68 36.61 14.42
CA VAL A 204 -7.25 37.75 15.22
C VAL A 204 -7.11 38.95 14.28
N LYS A 205 -7.96 39.96 14.46
CA LYS A 205 -7.90 41.20 13.67
C LYS A 205 -6.64 41.96 14.05
N VAL A 206 -5.74 42.09 13.10
CA VAL A 206 -4.40 42.63 13.33
C VAL A 206 -4.48 44.10 13.75
N TYR A 207 -5.47 44.84 13.25
CA TYR A 207 -5.68 46.24 13.60
C TYR A 207 -6.37 46.46 14.95
N ASP A 208 -7.02 45.45 15.54
CA ASP A 208 -7.59 45.58 16.90
C ASP A 208 -6.48 45.79 17.94
N ILE A 209 -5.27 45.25 17.70
CA ILE A 209 -4.07 45.44 18.56
C ILE A 209 -3.68 46.92 18.66
N VAL A 210 -3.89 47.70 17.59
CA VAL A 210 -3.42 49.09 17.47
C VAL A 210 -4.57 50.11 17.51
N LYS A 211 -5.81 49.61 17.66
CA LYS A 211 -7.04 50.42 17.64
C LYS A 211 -7.07 51.46 18.76
N ASP A 212 -6.77 51.05 20.00
CA ASP A 212 -6.73 51.95 21.15
C ASP A 212 -5.65 53.03 20.99
N PHE A 213 -4.50 52.67 20.43
CA PHE A 213 -3.42 53.62 20.12
C PHE A 213 -3.85 54.66 19.08
N LEU A 214 -4.43 54.22 17.96
CA LEU A 214 -4.87 55.11 16.89
C LEU A 214 -6.03 56.02 17.33
N GLN A 215 -6.90 55.52 18.21
CA GLN A 215 -8.01 56.28 18.77
C GLN A 215 -7.49 57.38 19.70
N ASN A 216 -6.53 57.08 20.55
CA ASN A 216 -5.85 58.05 21.40
C ASN A 216 -5.04 59.09 20.59
N ALA A 217 -4.56 58.72 19.40
CA ALA A 217 -3.86 59.62 18.47
C ALA A 217 -4.81 60.47 17.58
N GLY A 218 -6.14 60.35 17.75
CA GLY A 218 -7.13 61.11 16.98
C GLY A 218 -7.25 60.71 15.50
N GLN A 219 -6.79 59.51 15.12
CA GLN A 219 -6.75 59.02 13.73
C GLN A 219 -7.98 58.16 13.37
N SER A 220 -9.19 58.67 13.60
CA SER A 220 -10.43 57.90 13.39
C SER A 220 -10.67 57.47 11.93
N SER A 221 -10.28 58.30 10.96
CA SER A 221 -10.38 57.98 9.53
C SER A 221 -9.40 56.86 9.09
N MET A 222 -8.27 56.74 9.77
CA MET A 222 -7.28 55.70 9.48
C MET A 222 -7.74 54.34 10.03
N ILE A 223 -8.39 54.33 11.20
CA ILE A 223 -8.98 53.12 11.79
C ILE A 223 -10.05 52.56 10.86
N THR A 224 -10.97 53.40 10.37
CA THR A 224 -12.04 52.95 9.47
C THR A 224 -11.49 52.42 8.15
N GLN A 225 -10.45 53.06 7.60
CA GLN A 225 -9.76 52.58 6.40
C GLN A 225 -9.05 51.23 6.62
N CYS A 226 -8.39 51.05 7.77
CA CYS A 226 -7.71 49.79 8.11
C CYS A 226 -8.73 48.66 8.32
N GLU A 227 -9.78 48.90 9.11
CA GLU A 227 -10.86 47.93 9.36
C GLU A 227 -11.60 47.54 8.07
N GLN A 228 -11.80 48.48 7.13
CA GLN A 228 -12.40 48.18 5.84
C GLN A 228 -11.46 47.32 4.98
N SER A 229 -10.18 47.71 4.87
CA SER A 229 -9.19 46.94 4.11
C SER A 229 -8.99 45.52 4.65
N GLU A 230 -9.04 45.36 5.98
CA GLU A 230 -8.92 44.07 6.64
C GLU A 230 -10.13 43.18 6.35
N ARG A 231 -11.34 43.73 6.43
CA ARG A 231 -12.59 43.03 6.08
C ARG A 231 -12.61 42.59 4.62
N ASP A 232 -12.17 43.44 3.69
CA ASP A 232 -12.18 43.12 2.26
C ASP A 232 -11.19 41.99 1.93
N ILE A 233 -10.00 42.00 2.54
CA ILE A 233 -9.00 40.92 2.37
C ILE A 233 -9.46 39.62 3.02
N GLU A 234 -10.07 39.67 4.21
CA GLU A 234 -10.61 38.48 4.87
C GLU A 234 -11.73 37.83 4.05
N GLN A 235 -12.65 38.61 3.49
CA GLN A 235 -13.71 38.10 2.63
C GLN A 235 -13.15 37.44 1.37
N LEU A 236 -12.16 38.07 0.70
CA LEU A 236 -11.53 37.49 -0.47
C LEU A 236 -10.73 36.23 -0.14
N ALA A 237 -10.02 36.19 1.01
CA ALA A 237 -9.28 35.01 1.45
C ALA A 237 -10.22 33.84 1.78
N GLN A 238 -11.35 34.11 2.45
CA GLN A 238 -12.39 33.10 2.69
C GLN A 238 -12.99 32.57 1.38
N GLN A 239 -13.30 33.47 0.43
CA GLN A 239 -13.76 33.06 -0.90
C GLN A 239 -12.72 32.22 -1.65
N GLN A 240 -11.43 32.57 -1.56
CA GLN A 240 -10.33 31.80 -2.14
C GLN A 240 -10.28 30.39 -1.55
N ILE A 241 -10.36 30.25 -0.22
CA ILE A 241 -10.34 28.94 0.46
C ILE A 241 -11.52 28.09 -0.01
N VAL A 242 -12.75 28.64 0.02
CA VAL A 242 -13.96 27.91 -0.38
C VAL A 242 -13.89 27.45 -1.84
N THR A 243 -13.50 28.33 -2.75
CA THR A 243 -13.37 28.00 -4.18
C THR A 243 -12.22 27.02 -4.43
N THR A 244 -11.12 27.10 -3.67
CA THR A 244 -10.02 26.13 -3.73
C THR A 244 -10.48 24.75 -3.28
N ILE A 245 -11.27 24.65 -2.20
CA ILE A 245 -11.83 23.38 -1.72
C ILE A 245 -12.79 22.79 -2.76
N LYS A 246 -13.62 23.59 -3.42
CA LYS A 246 -14.47 23.11 -4.53
C LYS A 246 -13.65 22.56 -5.70
N CYS A 247 -12.59 23.26 -6.10
CA CYS A 247 -11.67 22.78 -7.12
C CYS A 247 -11.04 21.44 -6.70
N LEU A 248 -10.58 21.32 -5.45
CA LEU A 248 -10.05 20.08 -4.89
C LEU A 248 -11.09 18.95 -4.93
N GLN A 249 -12.34 19.20 -4.57
CA GLN A 249 -13.41 18.20 -4.65
C GLN A 249 -13.60 17.68 -6.08
N LEU A 250 -13.69 18.59 -7.06
CA LEU A 250 -13.79 18.23 -8.48
C LEU A 250 -12.58 17.41 -8.94
N LEU A 251 -11.36 17.82 -8.58
CA LEU A 251 -10.13 17.10 -8.91
C LEU A 251 -10.09 15.69 -8.28
N GLN A 252 -10.61 15.55 -7.06
CA GLN A 252 -10.68 14.27 -6.37
C GLN A 252 -11.72 13.35 -7.01
N GLU A 253 -12.89 13.87 -7.38
CA GLU A 253 -13.90 13.13 -8.16
C GLU A 253 -13.32 12.65 -9.49
N TYR A 254 -12.61 13.52 -10.21
CA TYR A 254 -11.93 13.18 -11.46
C TYR A 254 -10.91 12.06 -11.27
N ALA A 255 -10.03 12.19 -10.26
CA ALA A 255 -9.05 11.15 -9.94
C ALA A 255 -9.76 9.83 -9.66
N MET A 256 -10.77 9.81 -8.80
CA MET A 256 -11.51 8.59 -8.46
C MET A 256 -12.12 7.88 -9.67
N ILE A 257 -12.60 8.63 -10.67
CA ILE A 257 -13.16 8.07 -11.91
C ILE A 257 -12.06 7.53 -12.83
N VAL A 258 -11.01 8.32 -13.09
CA VAL A 258 -9.93 7.93 -14.01
C VAL A 258 -9.16 6.71 -13.51
N HIS A 259 -9.00 6.56 -12.20
CA HIS A 259 -8.39 5.38 -11.57
C HIS A 259 -9.15 4.08 -11.81
N GLN A 260 -10.44 4.18 -12.14
CA GLN A 260 -11.28 3.02 -12.42
C GLN A 260 -11.36 2.72 -13.93
N CYS A 261 -10.76 3.56 -14.77
CA CYS A 261 -10.66 3.33 -16.21
C CYS A 261 -9.48 2.37 -16.50
N PRO A 262 -9.63 1.41 -17.42
CA PRO A 262 -8.51 0.61 -17.91
C PRO A 262 -7.43 1.48 -18.59
N PRO A 263 -6.17 1.03 -18.67
CA PRO A 263 -5.08 1.79 -19.31
C PRO A 263 -5.35 2.10 -20.78
N ILE A 264 -6.09 1.23 -21.48
CA ILE A 264 -6.57 1.43 -22.85
C ILE A 264 -7.31 2.78 -23.01
N PHE A 265 -8.00 3.24 -21.97
CA PHE A 265 -8.66 4.55 -21.97
C PHE A 265 -7.68 5.71 -22.15
N ILE A 266 -6.50 5.63 -21.54
CA ILE A 266 -5.45 6.66 -21.66
C ILE A 266 -4.71 6.49 -22.98
N GLU A 267 -4.41 5.26 -23.39
CA GLU A 267 -3.71 4.98 -24.65
C GLU A 267 -4.47 5.44 -25.89
N LYS A 268 -5.82 5.47 -25.82
CA LYS A 268 -6.68 5.98 -26.89
C LYS A 268 -6.72 7.51 -27.01
N HIS A 269 -6.00 8.25 -26.16
CA HIS A 269 -6.00 9.71 -26.21
C HIS A 269 -5.06 10.26 -27.30
N ARG A 270 -5.42 11.40 -27.95
CA ARG A 270 -4.65 12.05 -29.03
C ARG A 270 -3.16 12.21 -28.70
N VAL A 271 -2.87 12.67 -27.47
CA VAL A 271 -1.51 12.85 -26.91
C VAL A 271 -0.66 11.56 -26.94
N PHE A 272 -1.26 10.36 -26.89
CA PHE A 272 -0.52 9.09 -26.97
C PHE A 272 -0.52 8.47 -28.36
N ILE A 273 -1.57 8.69 -29.16
CA ILE A 273 -1.68 8.14 -30.52
C ILE A 273 -0.85 8.95 -31.52
N PHE A 274 -0.93 10.29 -31.50
CA PHE A 274 -0.26 11.12 -32.51
C PHE A 274 1.26 10.91 -32.54
N PRO A 275 1.97 10.79 -31.41
CA PRO A 275 3.39 10.46 -31.42
C PRO A 275 3.69 9.11 -32.06
N LYS A 276 2.84 8.10 -31.85
CA LYS A 276 3.00 6.77 -32.47
C LYS A 276 2.92 6.89 -34.00
N TRP A 277 1.93 7.63 -34.50
CA TRP A 277 1.79 7.90 -35.93
C TRP A 277 2.93 8.75 -36.51
N CYS A 278 3.35 9.82 -35.83
CA CYS A 278 4.47 10.64 -36.26
C CYS A 278 5.77 9.83 -36.35
N LYS A 279 6.07 8.99 -35.35
CA LYS A 279 7.25 8.11 -35.35
C LYS A 279 7.18 7.10 -36.50
N TYR A 280 6.02 6.47 -36.70
CA TYR A 280 5.80 5.55 -37.83
C TYR A 280 6.05 6.23 -39.20
N LEU A 281 5.53 7.44 -39.41
CA LEU A 281 5.74 8.20 -40.65
C LEU A 281 7.22 8.52 -40.92
N GLN A 282 7.99 8.81 -39.87
CA GLN A 282 9.42 9.11 -39.98
C GLN A 282 10.25 7.86 -40.32
N GLU A 283 9.87 6.70 -39.80
CA GLU A 283 10.55 5.42 -40.04
C GLU A 283 10.31 4.88 -41.45
N SER A 284 9.07 4.93 -41.94
CA SER A 284 8.66 4.34 -43.21
C SER A 284 9.06 5.15 -44.46
N LYS A 285 9.28 6.47 -44.32
CA LYS A 285 9.73 7.43 -45.37
C LYS A 285 8.98 7.43 -46.71
N GLY A 286 7.85 6.73 -46.81
CA GLY A 286 7.06 6.55 -48.02
C GLY A 286 5.71 7.29 -47.99
N THR A 287 5.10 7.46 -49.16
CA THR A 287 3.77 8.07 -49.28
C THR A 287 2.64 7.14 -48.82
N SER A 288 2.80 5.83 -48.99
CA SER A 288 1.81 4.81 -48.56
C SER A 288 1.57 4.80 -47.05
N SER A 289 2.59 5.09 -46.23
CA SER A 289 2.41 5.21 -44.78
C SER A 289 1.54 6.40 -44.38
N CYS A 290 1.50 7.48 -45.18
CA CYS A 290 0.59 8.60 -44.93
C CYS A 290 -0.87 8.19 -45.14
N ASP A 291 -1.15 7.27 -46.07
CA ASP A 291 -2.50 6.77 -46.31
C ASP A 291 -2.95 5.82 -45.20
N VAL A 292 -2.05 4.98 -44.69
CA VAL A 292 -2.31 4.14 -43.50
C VAL A 292 -2.66 5.01 -42.30
N VAL A 293 -1.83 6.00 -41.98
CA VAL A 293 -2.09 6.91 -40.84
C VAL A 293 -3.37 7.72 -41.04
N PHE A 294 -3.66 8.18 -42.26
CA PHE A 294 -4.91 8.88 -42.54
C PHE A 294 -6.14 7.97 -42.37
N GLN A 295 -6.05 6.71 -42.80
CA GLN A 295 -7.10 5.72 -42.61
C GLN A 295 -7.33 5.43 -41.12
N GLU A 296 -6.25 5.23 -40.35
CA GLU A 296 -6.33 5.05 -38.89
C GLU A 296 -6.89 6.29 -38.19
N PHE A 297 -6.53 7.50 -38.64
CA PHE A 297 -7.07 8.76 -38.15
C PHE A 297 -8.59 8.89 -38.40
N CYS A 298 -9.05 8.54 -39.60
CA CYS A 298 -10.49 8.49 -39.90
C CYS A 298 -11.22 7.45 -39.02
N GLN A 299 -10.64 6.26 -38.83
CA GLN A 299 -11.21 5.24 -37.95
C GLN A 299 -11.29 5.72 -36.49
N PHE A 300 -10.26 6.42 -36.02
CA PHE A 300 -10.19 7.01 -34.68
C PHE A 300 -11.30 8.05 -34.44
N LEU A 301 -11.57 8.93 -35.42
CA LEU A 301 -12.61 9.95 -35.30
C LEU A 301 -14.03 9.41 -35.45
N GLU A 302 -14.24 8.50 -36.41
CA GLU A 302 -15.60 8.21 -36.87
C GLU A 302 -16.30 7.08 -36.12
N ASN A 303 -15.67 6.39 -35.16
CA ASN A 303 -16.26 5.25 -34.41
C ASN A 303 -17.20 4.40 -35.28
N LYS A 304 -16.77 4.13 -36.52
CA LYS A 304 -17.64 3.86 -37.69
C LYS A 304 -18.33 2.50 -37.66
N TYR A 305 -18.07 1.70 -36.64
CA TYR A 305 -18.63 0.37 -36.50
C TYR A 305 -19.95 0.44 -35.72
N GLU A 306 -21.06 0.11 -36.38
CA GLU A 306 -22.37 0.01 -35.71
C GLU A 306 -22.37 -0.99 -34.53
N ALA A 307 -21.56 -2.05 -34.60
CA ALA A 307 -21.56 -3.13 -33.62
C ALA A 307 -21.01 -2.71 -32.23
N PRO A 308 -19.81 -2.10 -32.10
CA PRO A 308 -19.32 -1.53 -30.84
C PRO A 308 -20.27 -0.48 -30.25
N VAL A 309 -20.87 0.38 -31.07
CA VAL A 309 -21.84 1.39 -30.61
C VAL A 309 -23.07 0.71 -29.99
N LYS A 310 -23.66 -0.28 -30.67
CA LYS A 310 -24.79 -1.08 -30.15
C LYS A 310 -24.44 -1.79 -28.85
N ASN A 311 -23.23 -2.33 -28.73
CA ASN A 311 -22.77 -3.02 -27.52
C ASN A 311 -22.54 -2.07 -26.34
N VAL A 312 -22.03 -0.85 -26.58
CA VAL A 312 -21.97 0.21 -25.54
C VAL A 312 -23.36 0.52 -25.01
N PHE A 313 -24.35 0.75 -25.89
CA PHE A 313 -25.73 1.02 -25.45
C PHE A 313 -26.33 -0.15 -24.68
N LYS A 314 -26.12 -1.39 -25.17
CA LYS A 314 -26.58 -2.60 -24.47
C LYS A 314 -25.96 -2.70 -23.07
N PHE A 315 -24.67 -2.47 -22.95
CA PHE A 315 -23.95 -2.51 -21.67
C PHE A 315 -24.46 -1.45 -20.70
N ALA A 316 -24.54 -0.22 -21.17
CA ALA A 316 -25.00 0.93 -20.43
C ALA A 316 -26.48 0.77 -19.96
N PHE A 317 -27.33 0.18 -20.81
CA PHE A 317 -28.72 -0.15 -20.47
C PHE A 317 -28.80 -1.23 -19.38
N LEU A 318 -28.06 -2.34 -19.53
CA LEU A 318 -28.06 -3.43 -18.56
C LEU A 318 -27.59 -2.98 -17.16
N LEU A 319 -26.56 -2.12 -17.09
CA LEU A 319 -26.11 -1.54 -15.82
C LEU A 319 -27.20 -0.66 -15.18
N ASN A 320 -27.90 0.16 -15.97
CA ASN A 320 -29.00 0.99 -15.48
C ASN A 320 -30.20 0.17 -15.01
N THR A 321 -30.55 -0.92 -15.71
CA THR A 321 -31.58 -1.84 -15.27
C THR A 321 -31.22 -2.43 -13.90
N LEU A 322 -29.98 -2.90 -13.75
CA LEU A 322 -29.49 -3.44 -12.48
C LEU A 322 -29.48 -2.38 -11.36
N TYR A 323 -29.10 -1.14 -11.66
CA TYR A 323 -29.16 -0.02 -10.71
C TYR A 323 -30.59 0.26 -10.25
N ASN A 324 -31.55 0.32 -11.18
CA ASN A 324 -32.94 0.61 -10.85
C ASN A 324 -33.58 -0.52 -10.02
N GLU A 325 -33.28 -1.78 -10.36
CA GLU A 325 -33.74 -2.94 -9.59
C GLU A 325 -33.20 -2.92 -8.15
N THR A 326 -31.89 -2.66 -7.99
CA THR A 326 -31.25 -2.58 -6.66
C THR A 326 -31.70 -1.36 -5.86
N ALA A 327 -31.90 -0.21 -6.50
CA ALA A 327 -32.47 0.99 -5.88
C ALA A 327 -33.92 0.76 -5.40
N GLN A 328 -34.73 0.04 -6.17
CA GLN A 328 -36.09 -0.32 -5.77
C GLN A 328 -36.10 -1.28 -4.57
N GLN A 329 -35.19 -2.26 -4.54
CA GLN A 329 -35.00 -3.14 -3.38
C GLN A 329 -34.59 -2.35 -2.14
N LEU A 330 -33.67 -1.39 -2.29
CA LEU A 330 -33.23 -0.51 -1.21
C LEU A 330 -34.39 0.35 -0.67
N ALA A 331 -35.17 0.96 -1.56
CA ALA A 331 -36.34 1.76 -1.18
C ALA A 331 -37.36 0.94 -0.38
N LYS A 332 -37.63 -0.30 -0.81
CA LYS A 332 -38.51 -1.23 -0.10
C LYS A 332 -37.99 -1.55 1.31
N LEU A 333 -36.70 -1.87 1.46
CA LEU A 333 -36.09 -2.13 2.77
C LEU A 333 -36.11 -0.89 3.69
N TYR A 334 -35.93 0.31 3.14
CA TYR A 334 -36.08 1.55 3.91
C TYR A 334 -37.52 1.78 4.37
N GLU A 335 -38.51 1.47 3.53
CA GLU A 335 -39.92 1.53 3.93
C GLU A 335 -40.25 0.52 5.03
N ASP A 336 -39.72 -0.71 4.91
CA ASP A 336 -39.91 -1.75 5.93
C ASP A 336 -39.22 -1.38 7.25
N LEU A 337 -38.00 -0.80 7.20
CA LEU A 337 -37.33 -0.25 8.38
C LEU A 337 -38.12 0.90 9.02
N LYS A 338 -38.70 1.80 8.20
CA LYS A 338 -39.55 2.89 8.68
C LYS A 338 -40.79 2.37 9.38
N LYS A 339 -41.46 1.33 8.86
CA LYS A 339 -42.63 0.70 9.52
C LYS A 339 -42.27 0.18 10.91
N VAL A 340 -41.15 -0.54 11.03
CA VAL A 340 -40.67 -1.06 12.32
C VAL A 340 -40.31 0.07 13.29
N HIS A 341 -39.69 1.16 12.80
CA HIS A 341 -39.33 2.31 13.64
C HIS A 341 -40.50 3.22 14.02
N THR A 342 -41.59 3.25 13.23
CA THR A 342 -42.82 3.97 13.57
C THR A 342 -43.60 3.27 14.67
N ASP A 343 -43.46 1.95 14.81
CA ASP A 343 -44.11 1.19 15.88
C ASP A 343 -43.41 1.44 17.22
N GLU A 344 -42.07 1.30 17.31
CA GLU A 344 -41.27 1.72 18.48
C GLU A 344 -39.81 2.07 18.07
N PRO A 345 -39.23 3.21 18.51
CA PRO A 345 -37.83 3.51 18.23
C PRO A 345 -36.87 2.53 18.92
N ALA A 346 -35.71 2.25 18.32
CA ALA A 346 -34.72 1.25 18.78
C ALA A 346 -34.34 1.35 20.29
N LYS A 347 -34.25 2.58 20.82
CA LYS A 347 -33.97 2.81 22.26
C LYS A 347 -35.11 2.36 23.18
N ILE A 348 -36.35 2.40 22.71
CA ILE A 348 -37.52 1.91 23.43
C ILE A 348 -37.57 0.38 23.37
N LEU A 349 -37.25 -0.23 22.24
CA LEU A 349 -37.13 -1.69 22.12
C LEU A 349 -36.05 -2.26 23.05
N GLU A 350 -34.86 -1.63 23.11
CA GLU A 350 -33.80 -2.02 24.05
C GLU A 350 -34.23 -1.84 25.51
N ARG A 351 -34.97 -0.77 25.82
CA ARG A 351 -35.53 -0.55 27.14
C ARG A 351 -36.58 -1.60 27.50
N ASN A 352 -37.51 -1.91 26.60
CA ASN A 352 -38.54 -2.93 26.78
C ASN A 352 -37.92 -4.32 27.02
N TYR A 353 -36.86 -4.67 26.29
CA TYR A 353 -36.08 -5.88 26.53
C TYR A 353 -35.37 -5.88 27.90
N ASN A 354 -34.75 -4.77 28.30
CA ASN A 354 -34.12 -4.62 29.62
C ASN A 354 -35.14 -4.65 30.77
N ASP A 355 -36.33 -4.09 30.57
CA ASP A 355 -37.42 -4.09 31.53
C ASP A 355 -38.01 -5.51 31.68
N ALA A 356 -38.16 -6.26 30.59
CA ALA A 356 -38.53 -7.68 30.60
C ALA A 356 -37.48 -8.54 31.32
N LYS A 357 -36.18 -8.29 31.06
CA LYS A 357 -35.07 -8.95 31.76
C LYS A 357 -35.06 -8.65 33.26
N THR A 358 -35.30 -7.39 33.63
CA THR A 358 -35.37 -6.97 35.04
C THR A 358 -36.57 -7.59 35.75
N SER A 359 -37.71 -7.66 35.07
CA SER A 359 -38.92 -8.34 35.56
C SER A 359 -38.66 -9.82 35.83
N MET A 360 -37.93 -10.48 34.92
CA MET A 360 -37.56 -11.88 35.08
C MET A 360 -36.56 -12.11 36.23
N ILE A 361 -35.55 -11.24 36.35
CA ILE A 361 -34.59 -11.28 37.46
C ILE A 361 -35.30 -11.06 38.81
N ASN A 362 -36.30 -10.19 38.86
CA ASN A 362 -37.08 -9.94 40.07
C ASN A 362 -37.94 -11.15 40.46
N PHE A 363 -38.58 -11.82 39.49
CA PHE A 363 -39.32 -13.07 39.71
C PHE A 363 -38.40 -14.18 40.28
N LEU A 364 -37.23 -14.36 39.67
CA LEU A 364 -36.24 -15.36 40.12
C LEU A 364 -35.71 -15.09 41.54
N LYS A 365 -35.76 -13.84 42.03
CA LYS A 365 -35.32 -13.45 43.39
C LYS A 365 -36.41 -13.60 44.44
N GLN A 366 -37.69 -13.45 44.08
CA GLN A 366 -38.79 -13.30 45.04
C GLN A 366 -39.50 -14.61 45.38
N GLU A 367 -39.58 -15.56 44.44
CA GLU A 367 -40.39 -16.77 44.61
C GLU A 367 -39.57 -18.04 44.85
N LYS A 368 -39.98 -18.88 45.81
CA LYS A 368 -39.37 -20.19 46.08
C LYS A 368 -39.80 -21.20 45.00
N GLY A 369 -38.83 -21.88 44.38
CA GLY A 369 -39.09 -22.81 43.26
C GLY A 369 -39.18 -22.14 41.88
N SER A 370 -38.98 -20.82 41.79
CA SER A 370 -38.96 -20.06 40.53
C SER A 370 -37.85 -20.46 39.58
N CYS A 371 -36.67 -20.81 40.10
CA CYS A 371 -35.50 -21.21 39.31
C CYS A 371 -35.76 -22.54 38.58
N ASN A 372 -36.22 -23.56 39.31
CA ASN A 372 -36.54 -24.88 38.76
C ASN A 372 -37.75 -24.82 37.80
N ALA A 373 -38.74 -23.96 38.10
CA ALA A 373 -39.84 -23.71 37.17
C ALA A 373 -39.36 -23.07 35.86
N TYR A 374 -38.42 -22.13 35.93
CA TYR A 374 -37.85 -21.48 34.76
C TYR A 374 -36.94 -22.40 33.94
N GLU A 375 -36.09 -23.20 34.59
CA GLU A 375 -35.29 -24.25 33.94
C GLU A 375 -36.17 -25.20 33.13
N PHE A 376 -37.33 -25.62 33.68
CA PHE A 376 -38.28 -26.46 32.96
C PHE A 376 -38.98 -25.75 31.79
N VAL A 377 -39.27 -24.45 31.91
CA VAL A 377 -39.79 -23.64 30.79
C VAL A 377 -38.76 -23.55 29.66
N ILE A 378 -37.48 -23.36 29.98
CA ILE A 378 -36.39 -23.34 28.98
C ILE A 378 -36.23 -24.69 28.32
N VAL A 379 -36.30 -25.80 29.07
CA VAL A 379 -36.31 -27.16 28.51
C VAL A 379 -37.43 -27.34 27.47
N SER A 380 -38.63 -26.82 27.77
CA SER A 380 -39.80 -26.91 26.88
C SER A 380 -39.60 -26.09 25.59
N GLU A 381 -39.05 -24.89 25.70
CA GLU A 381 -38.76 -24.03 24.54
C GLU A 381 -37.58 -24.53 23.69
N LEU A 382 -36.52 -25.04 24.32
CA LEU A 382 -35.40 -25.66 23.61
C LEU A 382 -35.84 -26.90 22.83
N LEU A 383 -36.81 -27.66 23.34
CA LEU A 383 -37.36 -28.83 22.66
C LEU A 383 -38.13 -28.44 21.38
N LEU A 384 -38.98 -27.41 21.44
CA LEU A 384 -39.65 -26.87 20.25
C LEU A 384 -38.64 -26.31 19.23
N LEU A 385 -37.61 -25.62 19.72
CA LEU A 385 -36.54 -25.10 18.89
C LEU A 385 -35.74 -26.22 18.20
N ASN A 386 -35.44 -27.31 18.92
CA ASN A 386 -34.71 -28.45 18.38
C ASN A 386 -35.49 -29.17 17.29
N GLN A 387 -36.81 -29.30 17.43
CA GLN A 387 -37.70 -29.81 16.39
C GLN A 387 -37.67 -28.92 15.13
N SER A 388 -37.70 -27.59 15.32
CA SER A 388 -37.57 -26.64 14.21
C SER A 388 -36.23 -26.78 13.48
N PHE A 389 -35.12 -26.84 14.23
CA PHE A 389 -33.79 -27.08 13.67
C PHE A 389 -33.72 -28.40 12.89
N LEU A 390 -34.20 -29.49 13.47
CA LEU A 390 -34.18 -30.80 12.83
C LEU A 390 -35.02 -30.81 11.54
N SER A 391 -36.15 -30.10 11.52
CA SER A 391 -36.96 -29.95 10.31
C SER A 391 -36.22 -29.20 9.19
N LEU A 392 -35.48 -28.14 9.53
CA LEU A 392 -34.68 -27.34 8.60
C LEU A 392 -33.47 -28.14 8.09
N GLU A 393 -32.75 -28.83 8.98
CA GLU A 393 -31.61 -29.68 8.63
C GLU A 393 -32.04 -30.86 7.76
N THR A 394 -33.18 -31.48 8.06
CA THR A 394 -33.74 -32.58 7.27
C THR A 394 -34.21 -32.10 5.89
N ALA A 395 -34.84 -30.92 5.83
CA ALA A 395 -35.22 -30.30 4.55
C ALA A 395 -34.00 -29.93 3.71
N ALA A 396 -32.90 -29.48 4.34
CA ALA A 396 -31.63 -29.19 3.69
C ALA A 396 -30.98 -30.47 3.14
N SER A 397 -30.89 -31.52 3.95
CA SER A 397 -30.28 -32.81 3.58
C SER A 397 -30.93 -33.46 2.34
N ARG A 398 -32.26 -33.37 2.20
CA ARG A 398 -33.01 -34.04 1.12
C ARG A 398 -32.93 -33.35 -0.26
N ARG A 399 -32.53 -32.08 -0.36
CA ARG A 399 -32.71 -31.29 -1.60
C ARG A 399 -31.49 -31.21 -2.53
N GLY A 400 -30.29 -31.57 -2.10
CA GLY A 400 -29.06 -31.62 -2.94
C GLY A 400 -28.54 -30.28 -3.48
N ASP A 401 -29.41 -29.35 -3.91
CA ASP A 401 -29.09 -28.03 -4.47
C ASP A 401 -29.43 -26.88 -3.49
N TRP A 402 -28.52 -26.67 -2.56
CA TRP A 402 -28.72 -25.83 -1.37
C TRP A 402 -28.70 -24.31 -1.62
N HIS A 403 -28.15 -23.90 -2.77
CA HIS A 403 -28.00 -22.52 -3.23
C HIS A 403 -29.32 -21.77 -3.44
N LYS A 404 -30.42 -22.50 -3.68
CA LYS A 404 -31.75 -21.95 -4.03
C LYS A 404 -32.79 -22.17 -2.94
N VAL A 405 -32.38 -22.62 -1.75
CA VAL A 405 -33.32 -22.87 -0.65
C VAL A 405 -33.64 -21.53 0.02
N SER A 406 -34.73 -20.90 -0.44
CA SER A 406 -35.44 -19.86 0.31
C SER A 406 -36.52 -20.52 1.16
N THR A 407 -36.58 -20.22 2.45
CA THR A 407 -37.72 -20.57 3.30
C THR A 407 -38.85 -19.58 3.04
N ARG A 408 -40.06 -19.84 3.56
CA ARG A 408 -41.23 -18.98 3.33
C ARG A 408 -41.11 -17.59 3.96
N GLU A 409 -40.16 -17.39 4.88
CA GLU A 409 -40.01 -16.18 5.71
C GLU A 409 -38.63 -15.51 5.60
N SER A 410 -37.60 -16.18 5.05
CA SER A 410 -36.27 -15.59 4.84
C SER A 410 -35.77 -15.70 3.40
N VAL A 411 -34.98 -14.71 2.98
CA VAL A 411 -34.37 -14.63 1.66
C VAL A 411 -33.32 -15.74 1.46
N TRP A 412 -32.67 -16.19 2.55
CA TRP A 412 -31.60 -17.19 2.51
C TRP A 412 -31.58 -18.10 3.75
N PHE A 413 -31.48 -19.43 3.55
CA PHE A 413 -31.58 -20.44 4.61
C PHE A 413 -30.58 -20.28 5.79
N LEU A 414 -29.41 -19.69 5.56
CA LEU A 414 -28.41 -19.51 6.63
C LEU A 414 -28.92 -18.54 7.70
N ASP A 415 -29.69 -17.53 7.31
CA ASP A 415 -30.23 -16.54 8.25
C ASP A 415 -31.19 -17.21 9.24
N ASP A 416 -31.95 -18.23 8.82
CA ASP A 416 -32.86 -18.97 9.69
C ASP A 416 -32.13 -19.89 10.66
N LEU A 417 -31.10 -20.61 10.19
CA LEU A 417 -30.26 -21.44 11.06
C LEU A 417 -29.54 -20.59 12.10
N THR A 418 -29.01 -19.43 11.66
CA THR A 418 -28.32 -18.49 12.55
C THR A 418 -29.29 -17.85 13.56
N ASN A 419 -30.51 -17.49 13.13
CA ASN A 419 -31.53 -16.95 14.02
C ASN A 419 -31.96 -17.97 15.07
N ASN A 420 -32.25 -19.21 14.67
CA ASN A 420 -32.58 -20.29 15.60
C ASN A 420 -31.42 -20.59 16.56
N SER A 421 -30.18 -20.49 16.09
CA SER A 421 -28.98 -20.69 16.92
C SER A 421 -28.78 -19.58 17.93
N ASN A 422 -29.03 -18.33 17.52
CA ASN A 422 -29.04 -17.19 18.43
C ASN A 422 -30.17 -17.30 19.47
N LYS A 423 -31.36 -17.76 19.07
CA LYS A 423 -32.47 -18.05 20.00
C LYS A 423 -32.07 -19.09 21.04
N ALA A 424 -31.44 -20.21 20.64
CA ALA A 424 -30.93 -21.22 21.58
C ALA A 424 -29.95 -20.61 22.60
N MET A 425 -28.99 -19.83 22.13
CA MET A 425 -27.97 -19.23 22.99
C MET A 425 -28.52 -18.18 23.94
N GLU A 426 -29.48 -17.36 23.51
CA GLU A 426 -30.14 -16.39 24.38
C GLU A 426 -30.93 -17.09 25.47
N LEU A 427 -31.75 -18.09 25.11
CA LEU A 427 -32.50 -18.92 26.07
C LEU A 427 -31.58 -19.52 27.15
N ILE A 428 -30.43 -20.04 26.75
CA ILE A 428 -29.48 -20.66 27.68
C ILE A 428 -28.69 -19.60 28.48
N SER A 429 -28.41 -18.43 27.92
CA SER A 429 -27.73 -17.34 28.63
C SER A 429 -28.51 -16.87 29.87
N TYR A 430 -29.84 -17.02 29.85
CA TYR A 430 -30.68 -16.63 30.96
C TYR A 430 -30.61 -17.57 32.17
N LEU A 431 -30.20 -18.83 31.97
CA LEU A 431 -29.91 -19.76 33.07
C LEU A 431 -28.73 -19.28 33.94
N GLN A 432 -27.83 -18.46 33.38
CA GLN A 432 -26.64 -17.96 34.07
C GLN A 432 -26.86 -16.70 34.94
N LEU A 433 -28.09 -16.17 35.03
CA LEU A 433 -28.39 -14.88 35.65
C LEU A 433 -28.47 -14.90 37.20
N LYS A 434 -28.25 -16.04 37.88
CA LYS A 434 -28.23 -16.13 39.35
C LYS A 434 -26.94 -16.78 39.89
N PRO A 435 -26.29 -16.24 40.94
CA PRO A 435 -25.12 -16.87 41.59
C PRO A 435 -25.43 -18.18 42.34
N GLU A 436 -26.70 -18.43 42.69
CA GLU A 436 -27.19 -19.64 43.36
C GLU A 436 -27.61 -20.74 42.36
N CYS A 437 -27.88 -20.39 41.10
CA CYS A 437 -28.07 -21.30 39.96
C CYS A 437 -26.74 -21.55 39.24
N LYS A 438 -25.64 -21.70 39.99
CA LYS A 438 -24.43 -22.25 39.38
C LYS A 438 -24.71 -23.70 39.12
N ILE A 439 -24.85 -24.03 37.84
CA ILE A 439 -24.84 -25.41 37.37
C ILE A 439 -23.45 -25.95 37.75
N GLU A 440 -23.36 -26.68 38.85
CA GLU A 440 -22.11 -27.31 39.32
C GLU A 440 -21.66 -28.43 38.37
N SER A 441 -22.54 -28.87 37.47
CA SER A 441 -22.26 -29.87 36.45
C SER A 441 -21.22 -29.37 35.44
N VAL A 442 -20.02 -29.93 35.54
CA VAL A 442 -18.92 -29.76 34.57
C VAL A 442 -19.39 -30.14 33.16
N MET A 443 -20.26 -31.15 33.06
CA MET A 443 -20.84 -31.62 31.80
C MET A 443 -21.69 -30.55 31.12
N PHE A 444 -22.61 -29.91 31.85
CA PHE A 444 -23.44 -28.85 31.27
C PHE A 444 -22.61 -27.66 30.78
N THR A 445 -21.55 -27.29 31.52
CA THR A 445 -20.63 -26.24 31.11
C THR A 445 -19.90 -26.58 29.80
N GLN A 446 -19.53 -27.85 29.61
CA GLN A 446 -18.93 -28.34 28.35
C GLN A 446 -19.94 -28.33 27.20
N ILE A 447 -21.19 -28.78 27.43
CA ILE A 447 -22.27 -28.72 26.43
C ILE A 447 -22.52 -27.27 26.00
N LEU A 448 -22.57 -26.34 26.96
CA LEU A 448 -22.75 -24.92 26.70
C LEU A 448 -21.63 -24.33 25.83
N ASN A 449 -20.38 -24.69 26.14
CA ASN A 449 -19.24 -24.25 25.33
C ASN A 449 -19.31 -24.82 23.92
N GLY A 450 -19.74 -26.07 23.76
CA GLY A 450 -20.02 -26.69 22.45
C GLY A 450 -21.10 -25.95 21.66
N LEU A 451 -22.23 -25.60 22.30
CA LEU A 451 -23.30 -24.81 21.69
C LEU A 451 -22.86 -23.40 21.32
N LYS A 452 -22.06 -22.75 22.18
CA LYS A 452 -21.48 -21.43 21.89
C LYS A 452 -20.56 -21.48 20.68
N SER A 453 -19.72 -22.51 20.58
CA SER A 453 -18.84 -22.72 19.43
C SER A 453 -19.63 -23.03 18.14
N ALA A 454 -20.72 -23.81 18.23
CA ALA A 454 -21.62 -24.05 17.11
C ALA A 454 -22.31 -22.76 16.63
N ASN A 455 -22.75 -21.89 17.56
CA ASN A 455 -23.31 -20.59 17.21
C ASN A 455 -22.27 -19.67 16.55
N ASN A 456 -21.03 -19.66 17.05
CA ASN A 456 -19.94 -18.90 16.43
C ASN A 456 -19.62 -19.39 15.02
N MET A 457 -19.81 -20.68 14.73
CA MET A 457 -19.66 -21.24 13.38
C MET A 457 -20.69 -20.67 12.41
N TYR A 458 -21.99 -20.65 12.78
CA TYR A 458 -23.04 -20.02 11.98
C TYR A 458 -22.78 -18.53 11.75
N LYS A 459 -22.39 -17.80 12.80
CA LYS A 459 -22.01 -16.38 12.69
C LYS A 459 -20.82 -16.17 11.75
N SER A 460 -19.79 -17.03 11.83
CA SER A 460 -18.61 -16.94 10.96
C SER A 460 -18.96 -17.21 9.49
N LEU A 461 -19.91 -18.10 9.20
CA LEU A 461 -20.43 -18.33 7.85
C LEU A 461 -21.25 -17.14 7.35
N GLN A 462 -22.04 -16.51 8.22
CA GLN A 462 -22.79 -15.28 7.88
C GLN A 462 -21.83 -14.10 7.62
N GLU A 463 -20.79 -13.96 8.44
CA GLU A 463 -19.74 -12.95 8.29
C GLU A 463 -18.91 -13.17 7.01
N LEU A 464 -18.62 -14.43 6.62
CA LEU A 464 -17.99 -14.72 5.32
C LEU A 464 -18.84 -14.12 4.19
N ASN A 465 -20.14 -14.41 4.18
CA ASN A 465 -21.03 -13.90 3.14
C ASN A 465 -21.10 -12.37 3.18
N TYR A 466 -21.26 -11.77 4.37
CA TYR A 466 -21.33 -10.32 4.54
C TYR A 466 -20.05 -9.61 4.08
N ASN A 467 -18.89 -10.00 4.59
CA ASN A 467 -17.60 -9.39 4.25
C ASN A 467 -17.23 -9.61 2.79
N PHE A 468 -17.62 -10.74 2.20
CA PHE A 468 -17.44 -10.94 0.77
C PHE A 468 -18.21 -9.90 -0.05
N HIS A 469 -19.49 -9.65 0.26
CA HIS A 469 -20.31 -8.67 -0.47
C HIS A 469 -19.90 -7.22 -0.25
N THR A 470 -19.46 -6.87 0.96
CA THR A 470 -19.15 -5.47 1.32
C THR A 470 -17.70 -5.07 1.07
N ILE A 471 -16.76 -6.02 1.05
CA ILE A 471 -15.33 -5.74 0.94
C ILE A 471 -14.72 -6.39 -0.31
N ILE A 472 -14.79 -7.73 -0.42
CA ILE A 472 -14.07 -8.46 -1.48
C ILE A 472 -14.67 -8.16 -2.86
N LEU A 473 -15.99 -8.18 -2.98
CA LEU A 473 -16.70 -8.00 -4.24
C LEU A 473 -16.50 -6.60 -4.85
N PRO A 474 -16.73 -5.49 -4.11
CA PRO A 474 -16.51 -4.15 -4.66
C PRO A 474 -15.05 -3.91 -5.05
N GLU A 475 -14.09 -4.32 -4.20
CA GLU A 475 -12.66 -4.09 -4.47
C GLU A 475 -12.16 -4.93 -5.66
N SER A 476 -12.62 -6.18 -5.79
CA SER A 476 -12.26 -7.03 -6.94
C SER A 476 -12.77 -6.44 -8.26
N ILE A 477 -14.03 -6.02 -8.32
CA ILE A 477 -14.59 -5.38 -9.52
C ILE A 477 -13.83 -4.10 -9.86
N LYS A 478 -13.60 -3.24 -8.87
CA LYS A 478 -12.86 -1.99 -9.04
C LYS A 478 -11.47 -2.23 -9.65
N LYS A 479 -10.71 -3.18 -9.11
CA LYS A 479 -9.32 -3.47 -9.52
C LYS A 479 -9.21 -4.21 -10.85
N ILE A 480 -10.14 -5.12 -11.14
CA ILE A 480 -10.18 -5.83 -12.43
C ILE A 480 -10.62 -4.87 -13.54
N GLN A 481 -11.56 -3.97 -13.25
CA GLN A 481 -12.00 -2.92 -14.16
C GLN A 481 -10.86 -1.95 -14.50
N SER A 482 -10.08 -1.51 -13.50
CA SER A 482 -8.92 -0.64 -13.71
C SER A 482 -7.71 -1.34 -14.35
N ASP A 483 -7.76 -2.66 -14.53
CA ASP A 483 -6.64 -3.47 -15.04
C ASP A 483 -5.38 -3.38 -14.16
N ASP A 484 -5.56 -3.45 -12.83
CA ASP A 484 -4.43 -3.41 -11.88
C ASP A 484 -3.49 -4.60 -12.14
N ALA A 485 -2.24 -4.31 -12.51
CA ALA A 485 -1.26 -5.32 -12.93
C ALA A 485 -1.04 -6.40 -11.85
N SER A 486 -1.08 -6.03 -10.56
CA SER A 486 -0.85 -6.98 -9.47
C SER A 486 -2.03 -7.94 -9.27
N VAL A 487 -3.26 -7.45 -9.43
CA VAL A 487 -4.48 -8.26 -9.32
C VAL A 487 -4.60 -9.17 -10.53
N MET A 488 -4.37 -8.65 -11.73
CA MET A 488 -4.40 -9.44 -12.97
C MET A 488 -3.35 -10.55 -12.96
N GLN A 489 -2.14 -10.29 -12.45
CA GLN A 489 -1.11 -11.31 -12.28
C GLN A 489 -1.58 -12.43 -11.33
N ILE A 490 -2.21 -12.10 -10.21
CA ILE A 490 -2.70 -13.13 -9.27
C ILE A 490 -3.84 -13.95 -9.85
N VAL A 491 -4.74 -13.34 -10.61
CA VAL A 491 -5.82 -14.06 -11.30
C VAL A 491 -5.20 -15.03 -12.33
N TYR A 492 -4.21 -14.58 -13.09
CA TYR A 492 -3.46 -15.42 -14.03
C TYR A 492 -2.71 -16.56 -13.31
N ASP A 493 -1.97 -16.26 -12.25
CA ASP A 493 -1.21 -17.25 -11.49
C ASP A 493 -2.15 -18.31 -10.88
N LEU A 494 -3.31 -17.90 -10.36
CA LEU A 494 -4.32 -18.83 -9.85
C LEU A 494 -4.87 -19.74 -10.95
N GLN A 495 -5.19 -19.18 -12.12
CA GLN A 495 -5.62 -19.97 -13.28
C GLN A 495 -4.50 -20.90 -13.78
N SER A 496 -3.25 -20.44 -13.80
CA SER A 496 -2.08 -21.25 -14.16
C SER A 496 -1.89 -22.42 -13.20
N ILE A 497 -2.01 -22.21 -11.89
CA ILE A 497 -1.94 -23.28 -10.88
C ILE A 497 -3.02 -24.33 -11.14
N ILE A 498 -4.24 -23.92 -11.49
CA ILE A 498 -5.35 -24.83 -11.79
C ILE A 498 -5.10 -25.60 -13.10
N ASN A 499 -4.61 -24.92 -14.13
CA ASN A 499 -4.37 -25.51 -15.45
C ASN A 499 -3.15 -26.47 -15.47
N ASP A 500 -2.08 -26.13 -14.75
CA ASP A 500 -0.83 -26.92 -14.69
C ASP A 500 -1.01 -28.29 -14.01
N VAL A 501 -2.05 -28.45 -13.20
CA VAL A 501 -2.43 -29.73 -12.58
C VAL A 501 -2.86 -30.73 -13.67
N GLY A 502 -3.32 -30.25 -14.82
CA GLY A 502 -3.67 -31.07 -15.99
C GLY A 502 -4.92 -31.94 -15.80
N MET A 503 -5.71 -31.66 -14.76
CA MET A 503 -6.95 -32.37 -14.43
C MET A 503 -7.99 -31.39 -13.86
N PRO A 504 -9.28 -31.49 -14.27
CA PRO A 504 -10.34 -30.69 -13.67
C PRO A 504 -10.44 -30.88 -12.15
N LEU A 505 -10.61 -29.78 -11.41
CA LEU A 505 -10.76 -29.83 -9.95
C LEU A 505 -11.95 -30.71 -9.52
N SER A 506 -13.00 -30.81 -10.35
CA SER A 506 -14.14 -31.70 -10.14
C SER A 506 -13.74 -33.17 -10.04
N ASP A 507 -12.74 -33.61 -10.81
CA ASP A 507 -12.33 -35.01 -10.87
C ASP A 507 -11.49 -35.40 -9.64
N ILE A 508 -10.72 -34.44 -9.10
CA ILE A 508 -9.99 -34.58 -7.84
C ILE A 508 -10.98 -34.63 -6.68
N ILE A 509 -12.00 -33.75 -6.67
CA ILE A 509 -13.08 -33.78 -5.67
C ILE A 509 -13.82 -35.12 -5.73
N LEU A 510 -14.20 -35.60 -6.91
CA LEU A 510 -14.91 -36.88 -7.07
C LEU A 510 -14.07 -38.07 -6.57
N HIS A 511 -12.76 -38.04 -6.80
CA HIS A 511 -11.86 -39.05 -6.26
C HIS A 511 -11.79 -39.01 -4.73
N LEU A 512 -11.64 -37.82 -4.14
CA LEU A 512 -11.66 -37.66 -2.68
C LEU A 512 -13.01 -38.06 -2.07
N GLU A 513 -14.13 -37.82 -2.77
CA GLU A 513 -15.46 -38.29 -2.37
C GLU A 513 -15.58 -39.81 -2.35
N ASN A 514 -14.96 -40.49 -3.31
CA ASN A 514 -14.91 -41.95 -3.31
C ASN A 514 -14.04 -42.47 -2.15
N ASN A 515 -12.88 -41.84 -1.90
CA ASN A 515 -12.04 -42.17 -0.75
C ASN A 515 -12.77 -41.93 0.58
N LEU A 516 -13.56 -40.85 0.68
CA LEU A 516 -14.42 -40.58 1.81
C LEU A 516 -15.43 -41.71 2.02
N LYS A 517 -16.12 -42.16 0.97
CA LYS A 517 -17.07 -43.30 1.03
C LYS A 517 -16.37 -44.58 1.49
N TYR A 518 -15.21 -44.92 0.91
CA TYR A 518 -14.45 -46.11 1.32
C TYR A 518 -14.02 -46.03 2.79
N THR A 519 -13.57 -44.86 3.25
CA THR A 519 -13.18 -44.65 4.66
C THR A 519 -14.37 -44.80 5.61
N VAL A 520 -15.53 -44.28 5.23
CA VAL A 520 -16.78 -44.39 6.01
C VAL A 520 -17.32 -45.82 6.01
N MET A 521 -17.12 -46.57 4.94
CA MET A 521 -17.48 -48.00 4.83
C MET A 521 -16.41 -48.94 5.42
N GLU A 522 -15.37 -48.40 6.07
CA GLU A 522 -14.23 -49.16 6.63
C GLU A 522 -13.52 -50.08 5.62
N MET A 523 -13.50 -49.68 4.34
CA MET A 523 -12.76 -50.37 3.28
C MET A 523 -11.33 -49.84 3.17
N ASP A 524 -10.37 -50.73 2.91
CA ASP A 524 -8.97 -50.34 2.70
C ASP A 524 -8.81 -49.50 1.42
N ILE A 525 -8.25 -48.30 1.58
CA ILE A 525 -7.96 -47.39 0.46
C ILE A 525 -6.63 -47.84 -0.17
N CYS A 526 -6.69 -48.35 -1.39
CA CYS A 526 -5.50 -48.70 -2.15
C CYS A 526 -4.74 -47.42 -2.55
N THR A 527 -3.75 -47.02 -1.75
CA THR A 527 -3.02 -45.74 -1.86
C THR A 527 -1.70 -45.83 -2.64
N THR A 528 -1.35 -47.00 -3.15
CA THR A 528 -0.09 -47.20 -3.88
C THR A 528 -0.18 -46.64 -5.30
N GLY A 529 0.37 -45.45 -5.51
CA GLY A 529 0.60 -44.87 -6.85
C GLY A 529 -0.55 -44.02 -7.42
N ASP A 530 -1.41 -43.43 -6.59
CA ASP A 530 -2.49 -42.59 -7.10
C ASP A 530 -1.98 -41.23 -7.57
N TYR A 531 -1.77 -41.12 -8.88
CA TYR A 531 -1.41 -39.88 -9.58
C TYR A 531 -2.31 -38.69 -9.18
N LYS A 532 -3.58 -38.92 -8.82
CA LYS A 532 -4.51 -37.86 -8.39
C LYS A 532 -4.12 -37.27 -7.03
N MET A 533 -3.59 -38.08 -6.11
CA MET A 533 -3.15 -37.61 -4.79
C MET A 533 -1.81 -36.88 -4.86
N GLU A 534 -0.93 -37.24 -5.80
CA GLU A 534 0.30 -36.48 -6.08
C GLU A 534 -0.03 -35.10 -6.64
N LYS A 535 -0.96 -35.03 -7.60
CA LYS A 535 -1.48 -33.77 -8.15
C LYS A 535 -2.17 -32.89 -7.12
N LEU A 536 -2.91 -33.48 -6.18
CA LEU A 536 -3.44 -32.74 -5.04
C LEU A 536 -2.32 -32.10 -4.20
N LYS A 537 -1.27 -32.85 -3.84
CA LYS A 537 -0.15 -32.29 -3.04
C LYS A 537 0.58 -31.17 -3.77
N GLU A 538 0.81 -31.33 -5.07
CA GLU A 538 1.40 -30.30 -5.93
C GLU A 538 0.55 -29.02 -5.93
N LEU A 539 -0.77 -29.15 -6.10
CA LEU A 539 -1.72 -28.04 -6.07
C LEU A 539 -1.68 -27.28 -4.73
N LYS A 540 -1.67 -28.00 -3.59
CA LYS A 540 -1.60 -27.38 -2.26
C LYS A 540 -0.32 -26.55 -2.10
N LEU A 541 0.82 -27.13 -2.44
CA LEU A 541 2.13 -26.48 -2.25
C LEU A 541 2.25 -25.21 -3.11
N ARG A 542 1.77 -25.24 -4.35
CA ARG A 542 1.76 -24.07 -5.24
C ARG A 542 0.80 -22.98 -4.75
N TYR A 543 -0.39 -23.36 -4.26
CA TYR A 543 -1.34 -22.40 -3.69
C TYR A 543 -0.81 -21.76 -2.39
N GLU A 544 -0.15 -22.53 -1.53
CA GLU A 544 0.52 -22.01 -0.33
C GLU A 544 1.67 -21.07 -0.70
N ALA A 545 2.48 -21.41 -1.72
CA ALA A 545 3.52 -20.54 -2.26
C ALA A 545 2.96 -19.19 -2.75
N LEU A 546 1.78 -19.17 -3.38
CA LEU A 546 1.13 -17.94 -3.83
C LEU A 546 0.70 -17.03 -2.67
N LEU A 547 0.35 -17.60 -1.51
CA LEU A 547 -0.06 -16.88 -0.32
C LEU A 547 1.11 -16.30 0.49
N HIS A 548 2.35 -16.73 0.25
CA HIS A 548 3.51 -16.21 0.98
C HIS A 548 3.89 -14.78 0.57
N ALA A 549 4.03 -13.91 1.57
CA ALA A 549 4.55 -12.56 1.39
C ALA A 549 6.07 -12.60 1.17
N THR A 550 6.53 -12.03 0.06
CA THR A 550 7.96 -12.00 -0.33
C THR A 550 8.57 -10.59 -0.20
N GLY A 551 7.88 -9.65 0.46
CA GLY A 551 8.35 -8.25 0.65
C GLY A 551 7.55 -7.49 1.72
N GLU A 552 8.06 -6.30 2.12
CA GLU A 552 7.50 -5.44 3.20
C GLU A 552 6.19 -4.73 2.83
N VAL A 553 5.98 -4.40 1.56
CA VAL A 553 4.73 -3.79 1.07
C VAL A 553 3.96 -4.84 0.29
N LEU A 554 2.80 -5.24 0.80
CA LEU A 554 1.89 -6.15 0.11
C LEU A 554 1.27 -5.43 -1.09
N SER A 555 1.36 -6.04 -2.27
CA SER A 555 0.67 -5.51 -3.45
C SER A 555 -0.85 -5.59 -3.28
N PRO A 556 -1.63 -4.71 -3.95
CA PRO A 556 -3.09 -4.75 -3.90
C PRO A 556 -3.68 -6.13 -4.20
N GLY A 557 -3.12 -6.82 -5.21
CA GLY A 557 -3.50 -8.19 -5.51
C GLY A 557 -3.23 -9.18 -4.37
N LYS A 558 -2.04 -9.13 -3.74
CA LYS A 558 -1.73 -10.03 -2.62
C LYS A 558 -2.63 -9.74 -1.42
N MET A 559 -2.89 -8.47 -1.11
CA MET A 559 -3.83 -8.08 -0.05
C MET A 559 -5.23 -8.63 -0.32
N LEU A 560 -5.72 -8.52 -1.55
CA LEU A 560 -7.04 -9.02 -1.95
C LEU A 560 -7.13 -10.55 -1.81
N LEU A 561 -6.14 -11.28 -2.32
CA LEU A 561 -6.11 -12.75 -2.22
C LEU A 561 -5.98 -13.22 -0.77
N MET A 562 -5.11 -12.59 0.03
CA MET A 562 -4.94 -12.91 1.45
C MET A 562 -6.20 -12.58 2.25
N GLY A 563 -6.83 -11.44 2.00
CA GLY A 563 -8.09 -11.06 2.63
C GLY A 563 -9.20 -12.06 2.30
N PHE A 564 -9.30 -12.46 1.03
CA PHE A 564 -10.29 -13.44 0.60
C PHE A 564 -10.03 -14.83 1.20
N ASN A 565 -8.79 -15.31 1.19
CA ASN A 565 -8.41 -16.58 1.82
C ASN A 565 -8.58 -16.54 3.36
N GLY A 566 -8.32 -15.39 4.00
CA GLY A 566 -8.47 -15.18 5.43
C GLY A 566 -9.90 -15.39 5.93
N LEU A 567 -10.91 -15.04 5.11
CA LEU A 567 -12.31 -15.31 5.44
C LEU A 567 -12.59 -16.81 5.57
N PHE A 568 -11.98 -17.65 4.73
CA PHE A 568 -12.09 -19.12 4.81
C PHE A 568 -11.25 -19.71 5.94
N GLN A 569 -10.07 -19.14 6.23
CA GLN A 569 -9.25 -19.60 7.35
C GLN A 569 -9.93 -19.42 8.70
N LYS A 570 -10.66 -18.31 8.89
CA LYS A 570 -11.47 -18.07 10.09
C LYS A 570 -12.48 -19.20 10.34
N ILE A 571 -13.17 -19.66 9.30
CA ILE A 571 -14.11 -20.78 9.37
C ILE A 571 -13.41 -22.05 9.84
N ASN A 572 -12.24 -22.37 9.27
CA ASN A 572 -11.49 -23.56 9.67
C ASN A 572 -11.00 -23.49 11.13
N LEU A 573 -10.65 -22.32 11.63
CA LEU A 573 -10.28 -22.13 13.03
C LEU A 573 -11.47 -22.41 13.97
N GLU A 574 -12.62 -21.81 13.69
CA GLU A 574 -13.84 -22.04 14.48
C GLU A 574 -14.32 -23.50 14.42
N TYR A 575 -14.20 -24.15 13.27
CA TYR A 575 -14.51 -25.58 13.11
C TYR A 575 -13.60 -26.48 13.94
N ASN A 576 -12.30 -26.20 13.96
CA ASN A 576 -11.35 -26.94 14.80
C ASN A 576 -11.62 -26.73 16.29
N ASN A 577 -11.99 -25.50 16.69
CA ASN A 577 -12.41 -25.21 18.06
C ASN A 577 -13.65 -26.03 18.45
N LEU A 578 -14.66 -26.07 17.57
CA LEU A 578 -15.88 -26.84 17.78
C LEU A 578 -15.59 -28.33 17.96
N ILE A 579 -14.82 -28.93 17.05
CA ILE A 579 -14.48 -30.36 17.15
C ILE A 579 -13.73 -30.64 18.45
N ASN A 580 -12.74 -29.82 18.81
CA ASN A 580 -11.98 -30.01 20.04
C ASN A 580 -12.89 -29.94 21.27
N MET A 581 -13.85 -29.01 21.31
CA MET A 581 -14.82 -28.92 22.40
C MET A 581 -15.76 -30.13 22.47
N LEU A 582 -16.29 -30.58 21.32
CA LEU A 582 -17.20 -31.72 21.25
C LEU A 582 -16.51 -33.09 21.45
N SER A 583 -15.22 -33.20 21.14
CA SER A 583 -14.45 -34.43 21.36
C SER A 583 -14.19 -34.72 22.84
N ASN A 584 -14.23 -33.68 23.69
CA ASN A 584 -13.99 -33.78 25.14
C ASN A 584 -15.30 -33.94 25.95
N LEU A 585 -16.42 -34.18 25.27
CA LEU A 585 -17.75 -34.31 25.88
C LEU A 585 -18.04 -35.77 26.26
N ASP A 586 -17.99 -36.07 27.56
CA ASP A 586 -18.32 -37.39 28.11
C ASP A 586 -19.85 -37.53 28.32
N VAL A 587 -20.55 -37.99 27.27
CA VAL A 587 -22.02 -38.15 27.29
C VAL A 587 -22.44 -39.60 27.61
N PRO A 588 -23.40 -39.83 28.53
CA PRO A 588 -23.93 -41.15 28.83
C PRO A 588 -24.42 -41.90 27.57
N THR A 589 -24.10 -43.20 27.48
CA THR A 589 -24.45 -44.02 26.31
C THR A 589 -25.96 -44.20 26.13
N SER A 590 -26.73 -44.10 27.22
CA SER A 590 -28.19 -44.15 27.22
C SER A 590 -28.80 -43.00 26.42
N TRP A 591 -28.26 -41.79 26.50
CA TRP A 591 -28.78 -40.61 25.78
C TRP A 591 -28.68 -40.74 24.25
N LYS A 592 -27.80 -41.62 23.74
CA LYS A 592 -27.69 -41.91 22.29
C LYS A 592 -28.92 -42.66 21.75
N LYS A 593 -29.81 -43.17 22.62
CA LYS A 593 -31.01 -43.92 22.23
C LYS A 593 -32.22 -43.02 21.88
N LEU A 594 -32.13 -41.72 22.16
CA LEU A 594 -33.18 -40.72 21.90
C LEU A 594 -33.43 -40.53 20.40
N ASP A 595 -34.69 -40.28 20.04
CA ASP A 595 -35.14 -40.07 18.66
C ASP A 595 -34.44 -38.88 17.98
N GLN A 596 -34.48 -37.69 18.58
CA GLN A 596 -33.88 -36.47 18.04
C GLN A 596 -32.35 -36.60 17.92
N VAL A 597 -31.69 -37.31 18.85
CA VAL A 597 -30.24 -37.58 18.80
C VAL A 597 -29.90 -38.57 17.70
N LYS A 598 -30.72 -39.62 17.49
CA LYS A 598 -30.53 -40.58 16.39
C LYS A 598 -30.73 -39.94 15.03
N GLU A 599 -31.76 -39.10 14.88
CA GLU A 599 -32.03 -38.38 13.64
C GLU A 599 -30.94 -37.35 13.34
N ALA A 600 -30.51 -36.57 14.34
CA ALA A 600 -29.36 -35.68 14.23
C ALA A 600 -28.07 -36.42 13.81
N LYS A 601 -27.78 -37.58 14.40
CA LYS A 601 -26.61 -38.41 14.04
C LYS A 601 -26.71 -39.04 12.66
N SER A 602 -27.90 -39.31 12.17
CA SER A 602 -28.09 -39.78 10.79
C SER A 602 -27.81 -38.69 9.75
N LEU A 603 -27.92 -37.42 10.15
CA LEU A 603 -27.58 -36.25 9.33
C LEU A 603 -26.12 -35.83 9.49
N ALA A 604 -25.51 -36.08 10.65
CA ALA A 604 -24.13 -35.70 10.94
C ALA A 604 -23.11 -36.54 10.16
N GLY A 605 -22.13 -35.86 9.56
CA GLY A 605 -20.96 -36.52 8.99
C GLY A 605 -20.07 -37.15 10.09
N PRO A 606 -19.26 -38.18 9.78
CA PRO A 606 -18.35 -38.81 10.74
C PRO A 606 -17.09 -37.96 11.03
N ILE A 607 -17.30 -36.70 11.41
CA ILE A 607 -16.29 -35.66 11.60
C ILE A 607 -15.28 -35.94 12.73
N PHE A 608 -15.65 -36.79 13.69
CA PHE A 608 -14.77 -37.19 14.79
C PHE A 608 -13.71 -38.23 14.37
N ASN A 609 -13.87 -38.86 13.19
CA ASN A 609 -12.85 -39.73 12.64
C ASN A 609 -11.74 -38.89 11.99
N SER A 610 -10.52 -39.01 12.51
CA SER A 610 -9.36 -38.24 12.05
C SER A 610 -9.05 -38.45 10.57
N ARG A 611 -9.30 -39.65 10.01
CA ARG A 611 -9.07 -39.93 8.58
C ARG A 611 -10.11 -39.24 7.70
N VAL A 612 -11.38 -39.25 8.11
CA VAL A 612 -12.49 -38.57 7.41
C VAL A 612 -12.25 -37.06 7.43
N LYS A 613 -11.80 -36.52 8.56
CA LYS A 613 -11.48 -35.10 8.71
C LYS A 613 -10.41 -34.63 7.72
N LEU A 614 -9.29 -35.36 7.59
CA LEU A 614 -8.22 -35.02 6.64
C LEU A 614 -8.72 -35.00 5.18
N ILE A 615 -9.58 -35.95 4.81
CA ILE A 615 -10.16 -36.00 3.45
C ILE A 615 -11.12 -34.81 3.23
N LEU A 616 -11.91 -34.44 4.25
CA LEU A 616 -12.80 -33.29 4.17
C LEU A 616 -12.03 -31.97 4.08
N ASP A 617 -10.95 -31.79 4.86
CA ASP A 617 -10.08 -30.61 4.79
C ASP A 617 -9.51 -30.43 3.37
N ASP A 618 -9.13 -31.55 2.72
CA ASP A 618 -8.63 -31.56 1.35
C ASP A 618 -9.71 -31.21 0.31
N ILE A 619 -10.93 -31.73 0.47
CA ILE A 619 -12.08 -31.38 -0.38
C ILE A 619 -12.39 -29.89 -0.27
N PHE A 620 -12.47 -29.35 0.94
CA PHE A 620 -12.82 -27.94 1.15
C PHE A 620 -11.70 -26.97 0.77
N LEU A 621 -10.44 -27.41 0.80
CA LEU A 621 -9.33 -26.68 0.21
C LEU A 621 -9.49 -26.52 -1.32
N ILE A 622 -9.81 -27.61 -2.03
CA ILE A 622 -10.04 -27.53 -3.48
C ILE A 622 -11.28 -26.70 -3.78
N LYS A 623 -12.39 -26.91 -3.05
CA LYS A 623 -13.61 -26.11 -3.23
C LYS A 623 -13.36 -24.63 -3.00
N ARG A 624 -12.51 -24.26 -2.03
CA ARG A 624 -12.09 -22.87 -1.81
C ARG A 624 -11.37 -22.29 -3.02
N ILE A 625 -10.38 -23.01 -3.56
CA ILE A 625 -9.61 -22.57 -4.73
C ILE A 625 -10.53 -22.41 -5.94
N GLN A 626 -11.44 -23.37 -6.14
CA GLN A 626 -12.47 -23.31 -7.17
C GLN A 626 -13.38 -22.09 -6.98
N THR A 627 -13.89 -21.84 -5.77
CA THR A 627 -14.75 -20.70 -5.46
C THR A 627 -14.06 -19.36 -5.74
N ILE A 628 -12.79 -19.21 -5.38
CA ILE A 628 -12.01 -17.99 -5.66
C ILE A 628 -11.82 -17.81 -7.17
N SER A 629 -11.46 -18.87 -7.89
CA SER A 629 -11.28 -18.83 -9.35
C SER A 629 -12.57 -18.53 -10.09
N ASP A 630 -13.67 -19.22 -9.75
CA ASP A 630 -14.99 -19.02 -10.37
C ASP A 630 -15.47 -17.59 -10.17
N PHE A 631 -15.25 -17.03 -8.97
CA PHE A 631 -15.56 -15.63 -8.68
C PHE A 631 -14.76 -14.65 -9.55
N PHE A 632 -13.43 -14.80 -9.61
CA PHE A 632 -12.61 -13.90 -10.44
C PHE A 632 -12.94 -14.01 -11.92
N ASN A 633 -13.31 -15.20 -12.42
CA ASN A 633 -13.79 -15.37 -13.79
C ASN A 633 -15.09 -14.59 -14.04
N ILE A 634 -16.05 -14.64 -13.11
CA ILE A 634 -17.29 -13.84 -13.20
C ILE A 634 -16.97 -12.34 -13.23
N CYS A 635 -16.04 -11.88 -12.39
CA CYS A 635 -15.60 -10.48 -12.40
C CYS A 635 -14.91 -10.09 -13.71
N LEU A 636 -14.04 -10.95 -14.25
CA LEU A 636 -13.38 -10.74 -15.54
C LEU A 636 -14.41 -10.58 -16.65
N GLU A 637 -15.41 -11.45 -16.72
CA GLU A 637 -16.50 -11.40 -17.71
C GLU A 637 -17.35 -10.12 -17.57
N MET A 638 -17.66 -9.71 -16.34
CA MET A 638 -18.43 -8.48 -16.07
C MET A 638 -17.64 -7.21 -16.46
N CYS A 639 -16.31 -7.23 -16.32
CA CYS A 639 -15.44 -6.09 -16.61
C CYS A 639 -14.90 -6.06 -18.06
N GLN A 640 -15.05 -7.15 -18.84
CA GLN A 640 -14.63 -7.17 -20.26
C GLN A 640 -15.14 -6.00 -21.10
N PRO A 641 -16.41 -5.55 -20.99
CA PRO A 641 -16.94 -4.45 -21.82
C PRO A 641 -16.17 -3.13 -21.70
N PHE A 642 -15.43 -2.91 -20.60
CA PHE A 642 -14.58 -1.73 -20.43
C PHE A 642 -13.27 -1.82 -21.25
N LYS A 643 -12.81 -3.03 -21.58
CA LYS A 643 -11.57 -3.30 -22.34
C LYS A 643 -11.88 -3.56 -23.81
N ASP A 644 -12.80 -4.49 -24.08
CA ASP A 644 -13.25 -4.89 -25.41
C ASP A 644 -14.77 -4.92 -25.50
N LEU A 645 -15.31 -4.27 -26.55
CA LEU A 645 -16.75 -4.11 -26.77
C LEU A 645 -17.38 -5.29 -27.51
N ASN A 646 -16.65 -6.38 -27.76
CA ASN A 646 -17.14 -7.55 -28.49
C ASN A 646 -18.16 -8.38 -27.68
N SER A 647 -18.05 -8.44 -26.36
CA SER A 647 -18.95 -9.17 -25.46
C SER A 647 -19.54 -8.26 -24.39
N CYS A 648 -20.85 -8.32 -24.18
CA CYS A 648 -21.55 -7.52 -23.18
C CYS A 648 -22.35 -8.40 -22.23
N THR A 649 -21.79 -8.64 -21.04
CA THR A 649 -22.39 -9.42 -19.95
C THR A 649 -22.40 -8.59 -18.67
N VAL A 650 -23.58 -8.49 -18.04
CA VAL A 650 -23.75 -7.84 -16.73
C VAL A 650 -24.48 -8.85 -15.85
N TYR A 651 -23.87 -9.18 -14.72
CA TYR A 651 -24.42 -10.11 -13.75
C TYR A 651 -25.08 -9.37 -12.59
N ASN A 652 -26.18 -9.92 -12.07
CA ASN A 652 -26.74 -9.47 -10.80
C ASN A 652 -25.93 -10.04 -9.62
N ASP A 653 -26.15 -9.51 -8.42
CA ASP A 653 -25.39 -9.97 -7.25
C ASP A 653 -25.64 -11.44 -6.90
N ASP A 654 -26.85 -11.95 -7.12
CA ASP A 654 -27.14 -13.36 -6.89
C ASP A 654 -26.28 -14.29 -7.77
N HIS A 655 -25.97 -13.87 -9.00
CA HIS A 655 -25.05 -14.57 -9.90
C HIS A 655 -23.60 -14.48 -9.42
N ILE A 656 -23.15 -13.28 -9.00
CA ILE A 656 -21.76 -13.05 -8.60
C ILE A 656 -21.43 -13.75 -7.27
N VAL A 657 -22.39 -13.80 -6.36
CA VAL A 657 -22.25 -14.37 -5.01
C VAL A 657 -22.46 -15.89 -5.00
N LYS A 658 -23.04 -16.44 -6.07
CA LYS A 658 -23.34 -17.87 -6.21
C LYS A 658 -22.19 -18.81 -5.82
N PRO A 659 -20.91 -18.57 -6.19
CA PRO A 659 -19.80 -19.44 -5.78
C PRO A 659 -19.59 -19.49 -4.26
N ILE A 660 -19.85 -18.39 -3.54
CA ILE A 660 -19.72 -18.30 -2.09
C ILE A 660 -20.90 -18.97 -1.39
N ARG A 661 -22.13 -18.69 -1.84
CA ARG A 661 -23.32 -19.40 -1.35
C ARG A 661 -23.21 -20.90 -1.57
N LYS A 662 -22.57 -21.33 -2.67
CA LYS A 662 -22.23 -22.73 -2.96
C LYS A 662 -21.28 -23.34 -1.96
N PHE A 663 -20.19 -22.65 -1.70
CA PHE A 663 -19.22 -23.10 -0.72
C PHE A 663 -19.87 -23.25 0.66
N ILE A 664 -20.60 -22.25 1.13
CA ILE A 664 -21.26 -22.25 2.46
C ILE A 664 -22.27 -23.38 2.57
N ALA A 665 -23.08 -23.57 1.54
CA ALA A 665 -24.01 -24.68 1.47
C ALA A 665 -23.30 -26.03 1.57
N ASP A 666 -22.33 -26.28 0.70
CA ASP A 666 -21.58 -27.52 0.70
C ASP A 666 -20.88 -27.76 2.06
N TYR A 667 -20.37 -26.70 2.68
CA TYR A 667 -19.73 -26.73 3.99
C TYR A 667 -20.67 -27.22 5.09
N ILE A 668 -21.85 -26.60 5.21
CA ILE A 668 -22.86 -27.00 6.19
C ILE A 668 -23.29 -28.45 5.93
N SER A 669 -23.45 -28.84 4.66
CA SER A 669 -23.92 -30.17 4.26
C SER A 669 -23.06 -31.32 4.70
N ARG A 670 -21.75 -31.14 4.63
CA ARG A 670 -20.81 -32.25 4.84
C ARG A 670 -20.15 -32.22 6.20
N GLN A 671 -20.12 -31.06 6.86
CA GLN A 671 -19.35 -30.89 8.08
C GLN A 671 -20.16 -30.45 9.29
N PHE A 672 -21.37 -29.91 9.15
CA PHE A 672 -22.04 -29.23 10.27
C PHE A 672 -23.49 -29.65 10.58
N LEU A 673 -24.21 -30.23 9.61
CA LEU A 673 -25.57 -30.75 9.85
C LEU A 673 -25.61 -31.71 11.06
N GLY A 674 -26.67 -31.64 11.87
CA GLY A 674 -26.91 -32.58 12.96
C GLY A 674 -26.14 -32.29 14.25
N ILE A 675 -25.07 -31.48 14.19
CA ILE A 675 -24.23 -31.21 15.37
C ILE A 675 -24.94 -30.28 16.36
N THR A 676 -25.58 -29.23 15.84
CA THR A 676 -26.30 -28.26 16.69
C THR A 676 -27.53 -28.91 17.33
N THR A 677 -28.25 -29.75 16.56
CA THR A 677 -29.41 -30.49 17.08
C THR A 677 -29.03 -31.56 18.11
N GLU A 678 -27.91 -32.25 17.90
CA GLU A 678 -27.36 -33.20 18.87
C GLU A 678 -26.96 -32.49 20.19
N THR A 679 -26.27 -31.36 20.10
CA THR A 679 -25.81 -30.61 21.28
C THR A 679 -26.95 -29.96 22.07
N ILE A 680 -28.00 -29.47 21.39
CA ILE A 680 -29.22 -28.98 22.06
C ILE A 680 -29.93 -30.13 22.78
N ALA A 681 -30.04 -31.31 22.16
CA ALA A 681 -30.64 -32.48 22.81
C ALA A 681 -29.88 -32.92 24.07
N TYR A 682 -28.54 -32.84 24.08
CA TYR A 682 -27.74 -33.09 25.27
C TYR A 682 -27.94 -32.02 26.36
N ALA A 683 -28.09 -30.74 25.98
CA ALA A 683 -28.42 -29.68 26.93
C ALA A 683 -29.77 -29.93 27.61
N ILE A 684 -30.78 -30.36 26.85
CA ILE A 684 -32.10 -30.75 27.37
C ILE A 684 -31.98 -31.89 28.39
N CYS A 685 -31.21 -32.93 28.08
CA CYS A 685 -31.03 -34.08 28.97
C CYS A 685 -30.31 -33.70 30.28
N SER A 686 -29.24 -32.89 30.19
CA SER A 686 -28.52 -32.43 31.37
C SER A 686 -29.38 -31.55 32.28
N LEU A 687 -30.23 -30.67 31.71
CA LEU A 687 -31.15 -29.86 32.50
C LEU A 687 -32.25 -30.68 33.17
N LEU A 688 -32.71 -31.76 32.54
CA LEU A 688 -33.67 -32.69 33.15
C LEU A 688 -33.05 -33.49 34.31
N GLU A 689 -31.78 -33.87 34.20
CA GLU A 689 -31.02 -34.50 35.30
C GLU A 689 -30.80 -33.54 36.48
N ASP A 690 -30.44 -32.28 36.20
CA ASP A 690 -30.28 -31.24 37.23
C ASP A 690 -31.60 -30.96 37.99
N LEU A 691 -32.75 -31.09 37.31
CA LEU A 691 -34.09 -31.00 37.91
C LEU A 691 -34.50 -32.25 38.73
N GLY A 692 -33.66 -33.29 38.77
CA GLY A 692 -33.85 -34.48 39.61
C GLY A 692 -34.53 -35.67 38.92
N LEU A 693 -34.57 -35.70 37.58
CA LEU A 693 -35.03 -36.86 36.82
C LEU A 693 -33.84 -37.76 36.45
N ASP A 694 -33.89 -39.04 36.80
CA ASP A 694 -32.89 -40.02 36.36
C ASP A 694 -33.14 -40.40 34.89
N VAL A 695 -32.60 -39.56 33.98
CA VAL A 695 -32.77 -39.70 32.53
C VAL A 695 -32.22 -41.04 32.03
N GLY A 696 -31.11 -41.52 32.61
CA GLY A 696 -30.49 -42.80 32.25
C GLY A 696 -31.42 -43.99 32.47
N ASN A 697 -31.98 -44.12 33.68
CA ASN A 697 -32.87 -45.23 34.02
C ASN A 697 -34.23 -45.16 33.30
N GLU A 698 -34.78 -43.95 33.08
CA GLU A 698 -36.06 -43.78 32.36
C GLU A 698 -35.95 -44.13 30.87
N ILE A 699 -34.79 -43.85 30.24
CA ILE A 699 -34.51 -44.26 28.86
C ILE A 699 -34.39 -45.78 28.77
N GLU A 700 -33.69 -46.42 29.71
CA GLU A 700 -33.48 -47.88 29.71
C GLU A 700 -34.75 -48.68 30.02
N GLN A 701 -35.62 -48.18 30.90
CA GLN A 701 -36.92 -48.81 31.21
C GLN A 701 -37.91 -48.76 30.03
N LYS A 702 -37.80 -47.75 29.15
CA LYS A 702 -38.66 -47.61 27.96
C LYS A 702 -38.12 -48.27 26.70
N ASP A 703 -36.87 -48.74 26.71
CA ASP A 703 -36.18 -49.38 25.57
C ASP A 703 -36.65 -50.83 25.28
N ILE A 704 -37.91 -51.17 25.63
CA ILE A 704 -38.47 -52.53 25.53
C ILE A 704 -39.33 -52.70 24.25
N GLY A 705 -39.46 -51.66 23.41
CA GLY A 705 -40.30 -51.65 22.19
C GLY A 705 -39.54 -51.91 20.88
N ALA A 706 -40.26 -52.41 19.85
CA ALA A 706 -39.71 -52.85 18.55
C ALA A 706 -39.01 -51.77 17.70
N GLU A 707 -39.15 -50.47 18.02
CA GLU A 707 -38.56 -49.37 17.26
C GLU A 707 -37.27 -48.79 17.90
N ASN A 708 -36.87 -49.22 19.10
CA ASN A 708 -35.69 -48.70 19.83
C ASN A 708 -35.59 -47.15 19.80
N LYS A 709 -36.69 -46.40 19.89
CA LYS A 709 -36.68 -44.93 19.90
C LYS A 709 -37.45 -44.44 21.12
N VAL A 710 -36.79 -43.64 21.97
CA VAL A 710 -37.45 -42.95 23.07
C VAL A 710 -37.65 -41.49 22.65
N PRO A 711 -38.90 -41.01 22.49
CA PRO A 711 -39.16 -39.63 22.12
C PRO A 711 -38.80 -38.66 23.24
N LEU A 712 -38.00 -37.63 22.90
CA LEU A 712 -37.58 -36.60 23.86
C LEU A 712 -38.77 -35.87 24.49
N ASP A 713 -39.87 -35.72 23.74
CA ASP A 713 -41.13 -35.10 24.18
C ASP A 713 -41.82 -35.90 25.30
N GLU A 714 -41.72 -37.24 25.30
CA GLU A 714 -42.31 -38.04 26.37
C GLU A 714 -41.48 -38.01 27.66
N LEU A 715 -40.17 -37.79 27.55
CA LEU A 715 -39.29 -37.60 28.71
C LEU A 715 -39.55 -36.25 29.39
N SER A 716 -39.72 -35.18 28.62
CA SER A 716 -40.09 -33.87 29.16
C SER A 716 -41.50 -33.89 29.79
N HIS A 717 -42.48 -34.58 29.18
CA HIS A 717 -43.80 -34.79 29.76
C HIS A 717 -43.80 -35.63 31.04
N LYS A 718 -42.97 -36.68 31.10
CA LYS A 718 -42.77 -37.45 32.35
C LYS A 718 -42.11 -36.59 33.44
N GLY A 719 -41.11 -35.80 33.09
CA GLY A 719 -40.49 -34.81 33.97
C GLY A 719 -41.52 -33.85 34.56
N TRP A 720 -42.36 -33.24 33.70
CA TRP A 720 -43.46 -32.39 34.13
C TRP A 720 -44.36 -33.04 35.19
N SER A 721 -44.80 -34.28 34.93
CA SER A 721 -45.67 -35.02 35.86
C SER A 721 -44.99 -35.40 37.18
N SER A 722 -43.69 -35.73 37.13
CA SER A 722 -42.89 -36.09 38.31
C SER A 722 -42.60 -34.87 39.17
N PHE A 723 -42.19 -33.74 38.57
CA PHE A 723 -41.83 -32.52 39.28
C PHE A 723 -43.03 -31.86 39.97
N LEU A 724 -44.22 -31.91 39.36
CA LEU A 724 -45.48 -31.50 39.99
C LEU A 724 -45.89 -32.40 41.15
N LYS A 725 -45.68 -33.72 41.04
CA LYS A 725 -46.02 -34.70 42.08
C LYS A 725 -45.08 -34.64 43.29
N HIS A 726 -43.80 -34.34 43.06
CA HIS A 726 -42.78 -34.17 44.11
C HIS A 726 -42.71 -32.74 44.67
N GLY A 727 -43.50 -31.80 44.13
CA GLY A 727 -43.63 -30.44 44.65
C GLY A 727 -42.43 -29.53 44.39
N ILE A 728 -41.64 -29.80 43.34
CA ILE A 728 -40.45 -29.00 42.97
C ILE A 728 -40.86 -27.57 42.57
N PHE A 729 -42.00 -27.42 41.90
CA PHE A 729 -42.66 -26.15 41.60
C PHE A 729 -44.19 -26.32 41.52
N THR A 730 -44.94 -25.23 41.64
CA THR A 730 -46.41 -25.24 41.50
C THR A 730 -46.84 -24.83 40.09
N GLN A 731 -48.04 -25.24 39.68
CA GLN A 731 -48.60 -24.90 38.37
C GLN A 731 -48.74 -23.38 38.17
N ASN A 732 -48.98 -22.61 39.24
CA ASN A 732 -49.09 -21.15 39.18
C ASN A 732 -47.73 -20.48 38.90
N ILE A 733 -46.67 -20.93 39.58
CA ILE A 733 -45.30 -20.43 39.39
C ILE A 733 -44.80 -20.79 37.98
N LEU A 734 -45.14 -21.98 37.47
CA LEU A 734 -44.81 -22.39 36.11
C LEU A 734 -45.52 -21.52 35.04
N ALA A 735 -46.82 -21.24 35.24
CA ALA A 735 -47.57 -20.37 34.33
C ALA A 735 -47.03 -18.93 34.33
N GLN A 736 -46.63 -18.41 35.50
CA GLN A 736 -45.99 -17.10 35.63
C GLN A 736 -44.62 -17.08 34.93
N ALA A 737 -43.78 -18.09 35.15
CA ALA A 737 -42.47 -18.23 34.49
C ALA A 737 -42.61 -18.30 32.96
N SER A 738 -43.59 -19.06 32.44
CA SER A 738 -43.90 -19.13 31.01
C SER A 738 -44.37 -17.79 30.45
N SER A 739 -45.24 -17.06 31.15
CA SER A 739 -45.67 -15.73 30.69
C SER A 739 -44.53 -14.71 30.65
N LEU A 740 -43.61 -14.73 31.62
CA LEU A 740 -42.44 -13.86 31.64
C LEU A 740 -41.42 -14.24 30.56
N GLU A 741 -41.23 -15.53 30.31
CA GLU A 741 -40.38 -16.02 29.22
C GLU A 741 -40.93 -15.59 27.86
N THR A 742 -42.23 -15.77 27.60
CA THR A 742 -42.84 -15.35 26.32
C THR A 742 -42.75 -13.84 26.10
N ASN A 743 -42.90 -13.03 27.15
CA ASN A 743 -42.68 -11.58 27.06
C ASN A 743 -41.23 -11.22 26.73
N LEU A 744 -40.27 -11.94 27.32
CA LEU A 744 -38.85 -11.72 27.08
C LEU A 744 -38.42 -12.18 25.67
N LYS A 745 -38.93 -13.34 25.21
CA LYS A 745 -38.75 -13.88 23.86
C LYS A 745 -39.30 -12.91 22.80
N THR A 746 -40.53 -12.45 22.97
CA THR A 746 -41.15 -11.49 22.03
C THR A 746 -40.44 -10.14 22.02
N ALA A 747 -39.97 -9.65 23.18
CA ALA A 747 -39.16 -8.44 23.24
C ALA A 747 -37.80 -8.61 22.52
N TRP A 748 -37.16 -9.78 22.66
CA TRP A 748 -35.91 -10.08 21.95
C TRP A 748 -36.12 -10.17 20.43
N GLU A 749 -37.16 -10.86 19.96
CA GLU A 749 -37.46 -10.99 18.54
C GLU A 749 -37.71 -9.62 17.89
N ARG A 750 -38.48 -8.75 18.55
CA ARG A 750 -38.70 -7.36 18.12
C ARG A 750 -37.42 -6.52 18.11
N MET A 751 -36.47 -6.80 19.01
CA MET A 751 -35.17 -6.13 19.02
C MET A 751 -34.24 -6.59 17.88
N GLN A 752 -34.36 -7.85 17.42
CA GLN A 752 -33.50 -8.40 16.36
C GLN A 752 -33.98 -8.07 14.94
N GLU A 753 -35.29 -7.91 14.75
CA GLU A 753 -35.89 -7.58 13.45
C GLU A 753 -35.28 -6.33 12.77
N PRO A 754 -35.13 -5.16 13.43
CA PRO A 754 -34.50 -3.99 12.81
C PRO A 754 -33.02 -4.24 12.48
N LYS A 755 -32.28 -4.98 13.32
CA LYS A 755 -30.87 -5.31 13.06
C LYS A 755 -30.70 -6.16 11.79
N LYS A 756 -31.62 -7.10 11.54
CA LYS A 756 -31.63 -7.90 10.31
C LYS A 756 -31.89 -7.04 9.07
N ILE A 757 -32.84 -6.11 9.17
CA ILE A 757 -33.15 -5.18 8.07
C ILE A 757 -31.97 -4.24 7.82
N GLU A 758 -31.34 -3.69 8.85
CA GLU A 758 -30.14 -2.84 8.76
C GLU A 758 -28.95 -3.56 8.09
N GLN A 759 -28.71 -4.83 8.45
CA GLN A 759 -27.66 -5.64 7.84
C GLN A 759 -27.91 -5.86 6.35
N ASN A 760 -29.14 -6.18 5.95
CA ASN A 760 -29.52 -6.33 4.55
C ASN A 760 -29.47 -5.00 3.79
N LEU A 761 -29.82 -3.90 4.46
CA LEU A 761 -29.75 -2.55 3.90
C LEU A 761 -28.30 -2.20 3.59
N ALA A 762 -27.35 -2.48 4.49
CA ALA A 762 -25.93 -2.28 4.25
C ALA A 762 -25.41 -3.09 3.05
N LEU A 763 -25.89 -4.33 2.86
CA LEU A 763 -25.55 -5.15 1.69
C LEU A 763 -26.03 -4.52 0.39
N VAL A 764 -27.31 -4.16 0.31
CA VAL A 764 -27.90 -3.56 -0.91
C VAL A 764 -27.31 -2.17 -1.18
N GLN A 765 -26.99 -1.38 -0.15
CA GLN A 765 -26.27 -0.11 -0.31
C GLN A 765 -24.89 -0.30 -0.92
N SER A 766 -24.10 -1.28 -0.43
CA SER A 766 -22.79 -1.60 -0.99
C SER A 766 -22.89 -1.94 -2.48
N SER A 767 -23.87 -2.78 -2.83
CA SER A 767 -24.16 -3.12 -4.23
C SER A 767 -24.51 -1.91 -5.08
N LEU A 768 -25.38 -1.04 -4.58
CA LEU A 768 -25.82 0.18 -5.28
C LEU A 768 -24.64 1.12 -5.56
N ILE A 769 -23.80 1.37 -4.54
CA ILE A 769 -22.61 2.22 -4.67
C ILE A 769 -21.65 1.66 -5.72
N ARG A 770 -21.38 0.35 -5.68
CA ARG A 770 -20.53 -0.33 -6.67
C ARG A 770 -21.10 -0.19 -8.08
N ILE A 771 -22.40 -0.46 -8.29
CA ILE A 771 -23.04 -0.33 -9.61
C ILE A 771 -23.01 1.12 -10.09
N GLN A 772 -23.24 2.09 -9.19
CA GLN A 772 -23.15 3.52 -9.51
C GLN A 772 -21.75 3.93 -9.97
N GLN A 773 -20.70 3.40 -9.34
CA GLN A 773 -19.32 3.62 -9.77
C GLN A 773 -19.08 3.08 -11.18
N GLN A 774 -19.53 1.85 -11.48
CA GLN A 774 -19.42 1.26 -12.82
C GLN A 774 -20.19 2.07 -13.89
N ILE A 775 -21.39 2.56 -13.56
CA ILE A 775 -22.17 3.44 -14.43
C ILE A 775 -21.41 4.75 -14.68
N THR A 776 -20.82 5.33 -13.64
CA THR A 776 -20.03 6.57 -13.75
C THR A 776 -18.84 6.38 -14.67
N THR A 777 -18.06 5.31 -14.49
CA THR A 777 -16.94 4.99 -15.38
C THR A 777 -17.40 4.72 -16.82
N CYS A 778 -18.47 3.94 -17.01
CA CYS A 778 -19.04 3.66 -18.33
C CYS A 778 -19.49 4.95 -19.03
N SER A 779 -20.19 5.83 -18.30
CA SER A 779 -20.64 7.13 -18.80
C SER A 779 -19.46 8.02 -19.18
N TRP A 780 -18.42 8.06 -18.34
CA TRP A 780 -17.22 8.86 -18.58
C TRP A 780 -16.43 8.39 -19.81
N MET A 781 -16.23 7.08 -19.95
CA MET A 781 -15.47 6.49 -21.04
C MET A 781 -16.17 6.61 -22.40
N PHE A 782 -17.49 6.44 -22.42
CA PHE A 782 -18.27 6.34 -23.66
C PHE A 782 -19.22 7.52 -23.90
N GLU A 783 -19.00 8.66 -23.23
CA GLU A 783 -19.88 9.83 -23.33
C GLU A 783 -20.13 10.27 -24.78
N ASP A 784 -19.08 10.31 -25.62
CA ASP A 784 -19.20 10.74 -27.02
C ASP A 784 -20.12 9.82 -27.83
N ILE A 785 -20.22 8.53 -27.47
CA ILE A 785 -21.10 7.55 -28.12
C ILE A 785 -22.53 7.67 -27.56
N LEU A 786 -22.65 7.77 -26.23
CA LEU A 786 -23.95 7.82 -25.53
C LEU A 786 -24.75 9.09 -25.85
N ASN A 787 -24.07 10.24 -26.02
CA ASN A 787 -24.71 11.52 -26.31
C ASN A 787 -25.29 11.63 -27.73
N GLN A 788 -24.81 10.84 -28.70
CA GLN A 788 -25.22 10.93 -30.11
C GLN A 788 -26.63 10.35 -30.38
N HIS A 789 -27.15 9.47 -29.52
CA HIS A 789 -28.42 8.76 -29.76
C HIS A 789 -29.53 8.99 -28.70
N GLY A 790 -29.45 10.06 -27.91
CA GLY A 790 -30.64 10.69 -27.32
C GLY A 790 -30.95 10.40 -25.83
N SER A 791 -31.92 11.19 -25.35
CA SER A 791 -32.34 11.53 -23.97
C SER A 791 -32.73 10.38 -23.02
N TRP A 792 -32.53 9.12 -23.38
CA TRP A 792 -32.82 7.98 -22.50
C TRP A 792 -31.79 7.82 -21.37
N TYR A 793 -30.55 8.26 -21.62
CA TYR A 793 -29.44 8.13 -20.68
C TYR A 793 -29.31 9.35 -19.76
N HIS A 794 -30.38 9.66 -19.01
CA HIS A 794 -30.34 10.66 -17.95
C HIS A 794 -30.55 9.99 -16.59
N VAL A 795 -29.50 9.34 -16.08
CA VAL A 795 -29.43 9.13 -14.63
C VAL A 795 -29.12 10.50 -14.03
N GLY A 796 -30.13 11.15 -13.44
CA GLY A 796 -30.08 12.53 -12.94
C GLY A 796 -29.06 12.81 -11.82
N THR A 797 -28.15 11.88 -11.55
CA THR A 797 -27.16 11.89 -10.47
C THR A 797 -25.75 11.51 -10.91
N VAL A 798 -25.49 11.18 -12.18
CA VAL A 798 -24.15 10.78 -12.65
C VAL A 798 -23.42 11.99 -13.23
N SER A 799 -22.20 12.24 -12.74
CA SER A 799 -21.33 13.31 -13.26
C SER A 799 -20.87 12.96 -14.67
N ASN A 800 -21.33 13.73 -15.66
CA ASN A 800 -20.88 13.60 -17.05
C ASN A 800 -19.58 14.40 -17.23
N ARG A 801 -18.65 13.90 -18.07
CA ARG A 801 -17.36 14.58 -18.32
C ARG A 801 -17.57 15.97 -18.92
N SER A 802 -18.56 16.17 -19.78
CA SER A 802 -18.93 17.51 -20.28
C SER A 802 -19.31 18.49 -19.17
N LYS A 803 -20.14 18.05 -18.22
CA LYS A 803 -20.52 18.86 -17.04
C LYS A 803 -19.30 19.16 -16.17
N PHE A 804 -18.49 18.14 -15.88
CA PHE A 804 -17.25 18.31 -15.12
C PHE A 804 -16.31 19.36 -15.76
N ILE A 805 -16.12 19.31 -17.09
CA ILE A 805 -15.27 20.29 -17.79
C ILE A 805 -15.80 21.71 -17.58
N VAL A 806 -17.12 21.91 -17.69
CA VAL A 806 -17.75 23.23 -17.48
C VAL A 806 -17.62 23.68 -16.02
N ASP A 807 -17.88 22.80 -15.06
CA ASP A 807 -17.79 23.10 -13.64
C ASP A 807 -16.33 23.45 -13.24
N LEU A 808 -15.35 22.68 -13.73
CA LEU A 808 -13.93 22.95 -13.50
C LEU A 808 -13.46 24.24 -14.19
N GLN A 809 -13.93 24.54 -15.41
CA GLN A 809 -13.67 25.80 -16.10
C GLN A 809 -14.18 27.00 -15.28
N ASN A 810 -15.43 26.93 -14.80
CA ASN A 810 -16.04 28.01 -14.05
C ASN A 810 -15.35 28.25 -12.71
N GLU A 811 -15.11 27.18 -11.92
CA GLU A 811 -14.49 27.30 -10.60
C GLU A 811 -13.00 27.69 -10.70
N SER A 812 -12.24 27.17 -11.68
CA SER A 812 -10.84 27.58 -11.88
C SER A 812 -10.71 29.03 -12.38
N ALA A 813 -11.60 29.51 -13.25
CA ALA A 813 -11.63 30.90 -13.69
C ALA A 813 -12.00 31.84 -12.55
N ALA A 814 -12.99 31.46 -11.72
CA ALA A 814 -13.35 32.21 -10.52
C ALA A 814 -12.18 32.29 -9.52
N LEU A 815 -11.49 31.17 -9.30
CA LEU A 815 -10.33 31.11 -8.42
C LEU A 815 -9.19 32.02 -8.89
N ASN A 816 -8.89 32.00 -10.20
CA ASN A 816 -7.89 32.88 -10.79
C ASN A 816 -8.23 34.36 -10.58
N ALA A 817 -9.49 34.73 -10.82
CA ALA A 817 -9.96 36.09 -10.65
C ALA A 817 -9.89 36.57 -9.19
N ILE A 818 -10.19 35.68 -8.22
CA ILE A 818 -10.04 35.99 -6.79
C ILE A 818 -8.56 36.15 -6.43
N GLN A 819 -7.68 35.27 -6.93
CA GLN A 819 -6.25 35.32 -6.63
C GLN A 819 -5.60 36.64 -7.12
N ILE A 820 -5.96 37.09 -8.34
CA ILE A 820 -5.49 38.38 -8.88
C ILE A 820 -5.97 39.54 -8.01
N LYS A 821 -7.28 39.59 -7.69
CA LYS A 821 -7.86 40.65 -6.85
C LYS A 821 -7.27 40.68 -5.44
N LEU A 822 -7.02 39.52 -4.84
CA LEU A 822 -6.44 39.42 -3.50
C LEU A 822 -5.00 39.95 -3.48
N ALA A 823 -4.20 39.65 -4.51
CA ALA A 823 -2.85 40.19 -4.65
C ALA A 823 -2.86 41.72 -4.81
N GLU A 824 -3.78 42.27 -5.62
CA GLU A 824 -3.97 43.73 -5.78
C GLU A 824 -4.35 44.40 -4.45
N MET A 825 -5.30 43.82 -3.70
CA MET A 825 -5.73 44.38 -2.40
C MET A 825 -4.65 44.29 -1.34
N GLN A 826 -3.85 43.21 -1.31
CA GLN A 826 -2.68 43.10 -0.43
C GLN A 826 -1.63 44.17 -0.73
N GLU A 827 -1.38 44.47 -2.01
CA GLU A 827 -0.47 45.54 -2.40
C GLU A 827 -0.98 46.92 -2.00
N GLN A 828 -2.30 47.16 -2.15
CA GLN A 828 -2.95 48.40 -1.70
C GLN A 828 -2.96 48.55 -0.17
N GLN A 829 -2.88 47.46 0.61
CA GLN A 829 -2.84 47.50 2.07
C GLN A 829 -1.44 47.84 2.64
N LYS A 830 -0.36 47.50 1.92
CA LYS A 830 1.03 47.73 2.37
C LYS A 830 1.33 49.18 2.81
N PRO A 831 0.93 50.23 2.06
CA PRO A 831 1.12 51.62 2.49
C PRO A 831 0.45 51.93 3.83
N SER A 832 -0.76 51.43 4.07
CA SER A 832 -1.51 51.64 5.31
C SER A 832 -0.81 50.93 6.49
N ILE A 833 -0.35 49.69 6.30
CA ILE A 833 0.43 48.94 7.30
C ILE A 833 1.71 49.70 7.67
N ASN A 834 2.48 50.15 6.67
CA ASN A 834 3.71 50.91 6.88
C ASN A 834 3.44 52.22 7.62
N SER A 835 2.33 52.89 7.31
CA SER A 835 1.90 54.14 7.93
C SER A 835 1.50 53.96 9.40
N VAL A 836 0.85 52.84 9.78
CA VAL A 836 0.54 52.50 11.17
C VAL A 836 1.82 52.12 11.92
N ALA A 837 2.66 51.25 11.33
CA ALA A 837 3.90 50.77 11.94
C ALA A 837 4.90 51.90 12.20
N GLN A 838 5.06 52.86 11.27
CA GLN A 838 5.94 54.02 11.47
C GLN A 838 5.47 54.92 12.61
N ARG A 839 4.16 55.19 12.70
CA ARG A 839 3.59 55.98 13.82
C ARG A 839 3.79 55.28 15.15
N LEU A 840 3.57 53.96 15.19
CA LEU A 840 3.77 53.16 16.38
C LEU A 840 5.25 53.12 16.80
N LYS A 841 6.20 53.06 15.83
CA LYS A 841 7.65 53.17 16.08
C LYS A 841 8.05 54.53 16.65
N TRP A 842 7.53 55.63 16.11
CA TRP A 842 7.80 56.97 16.66
C TRP A 842 7.23 57.12 18.07
N ALA A 843 6.01 56.62 18.31
CA ALA A 843 5.39 56.65 19.61
C ALA A 843 6.12 55.75 20.63
N ALA A 844 6.59 54.57 20.22
CA ALA A 844 7.34 53.66 21.07
C ALA A 844 8.73 54.20 21.45
N GLY A 845 9.34 55.03 20.58
CA GLY A 845 10.56 55.77 20.91
C GLY A 845 10.36 56.84 22.00
N ALA A 846 9.14 57.37 22.15
CA ALA A 846 8.79 58.34 23.20
C ALA A 846 8.16 57.69 24.44
N ASN A 847 7.43 56.58 24.28
CA ASN A 847 6.81 55.79 25.34
C ASN A 847 7.21 54.30 25.22
N PRO A 848 8.15 53.82 26.05
CA PRO A 848 8.63 52.44 26.00
C PRO A 848 7.54 51.36 26.18
N ASP A 849 6.42 51.68 26.83
CA ASP A 849 5.32 50.72 27.07
C ASP A 849 4.63 50.28 25.76
N LEU A 850 4.73 51.09 24.70
CA LEU A 850 4.18 50.76 23.38
C LEU A 850 5.06 49.78 22.58
N ASN A 851 6.28 49.46 23.05
CA ASN A 851 7.12 48.45 22.40
C ASN A 851 6.49 47.06 22.42
N ALA A 852 5.74 46.73 23.48
CA ALA A 852 5.01 45.46 23.57
C ALA A 852 3.90 45.38 22.49
N VAL A 853 3.18 46.48 22.28
CA VAL A 853 2.13 46.59 21.25
C VAL A 853 2.74 46.56 19.85
N LEU A 854 3.87 47.23 19.63
CA LEU A 854 4.62 47.20 18.37
C LEU A 854 5.09 45.79 18.03
N THR A 855 5.70 45.09 18.98
CA THR A 855 6.18 43.70 18.79
C THR A 855 5.01 42.76 18.50
N SER A 856 3.89 42.92 19.21
CA SER A 856 2.68 42.12 19.00
C SER A 856 2.04 42.37 17.63
N PHE A 857 2.02 43.63 17.17
CA PHE A 857 1.51 44.02 15.85
C PHE A 857 2.40 43.50 14.72
N GLU A 858 3.73 43.64 14.83
CA GLU A 858 4.67 43.12 13.84
C GLU A 858 4.64 41.58 13.77
N SER A 859 4.50 40.90 14.92
CA SER A 859 4.33 39.44 14.97
C SER A 859 3.04 38.99 14.29
N ALA A 860 1.90 39.64 14.61
CA ALA A 860 0.61 39.31 14.01
C ALA A 860 0.58 39.54 12.48
N LEU A 861 1.27 40.58 11.99
CA LEU A 861 1.46 40.80 10.55
C LEU A 861 2.29 39.70 9.90
N ALA A 862 3.39 39.29 10.52
CA ALA A 862 4.26 38.23 10.01
C ALA A 862 3.53 36.87 9.95
N ASP A 863 2.76 36.53 10.98
CA ASP A 863 1.96 35.30 11.02
C ASP A 863 0.87 35.29 9.94
N ARG A 864 0.19 36.43 9.74
CA ARG A 864 -0.80 36.60 8.68
C ARG A 864 -0.20 36.50 7.27
N GLU A 865 0.95 37.13 7.04
CA GLU A 865 1.65 37.05 5.74
C GLU A 865 2.11 35.61 5.45
N LYS A 866 2.60 34.90 6.47
CA LYS A 866 2.95 33.48 6.37
C LYS A 866 1.73 32.62 6.00
N LYS A 867 0.58 32.83 6.64
CA LYS A 867 -0.68 32.13 6.34
C LYS A 867 -1.10 32.35 4.88
N PHE A 868 -1.17 33.61 4.44
CA PHE A 868 -1.53 33.93 3.05
C PHE A 868 -0.55 33.37 2.02
N LYS A 869 0.75 33.32 2.35
CA LYS A 869 1.76 32.73 1.45
C LYS A 869 1.52 31.25 1.24
N ILE A 870 1.21 30.50 2.31
CA ILE A 870 0.89 29.07 2.22
C ILE A 870 -0.40 28.87 1.40
N GLU A 871 -1.46 29.62 1.72
CA GLU A 871 -2.75 29.52 1.01
C GLU A 871 -2.61 29.85 -0.48
N SER A 872 -1.83 30.88 -0.84
CA SER A 872 -1.55 31.26 -2.23
C SER A 872 -0.71 30.21 -2.96
N GLN A 873 0.26 29.57 -2.29
CA GLN A 873 1.05 28.48 -2.86
C GLN A 873 0.17 27.25 -3.17
N ILE A 874 -0.69 26.85 -2.23
CA ILE A 874 -1.65 25.75 -2.43
C ILE A 874 -2.58 26.10 -3.59
N THR A 875 -3.19 27.30 -3.58
CA THR A 875 -4.10 27.76 -4.63
C THR A 875 -3.46 27.73 -6.02
N THR A 876 -2.22 28.21 -6.14
CA THR A 876 -1.47 28.21 -7.40
C THR A 876 -1.23 26.78 -7.90
N THR A 877 -0.90 25.87 -6.99
CA THR A 877 -0.70 24.45 -7.33
C THR A 877 -2.00 23.77 -7.75
N VAL A 878 -3.12 24.07 -7.07
CA VAL A 878 -4.45 23.59 -7.46
C VAL A 878 -4.85 24.14 -8.83
N LEU A 879 -4.62 25.42 -9.10
CA LEU A 879 -4.98 26.06 -10.37
C LEU A 879 -4.16 25.50 -11.56
N THR A 880 -2.87 25.26 -11.36
CA THR A 880 -2.02 24.59 -12.37
C THR A 880 -2.46 23.14 -12.62
N THR A 881 -2.89 22.44 -11.58
CA THR A 881 -3.45 21.09 -11.67
C THR A 881 -4.78 21.09 -12.44
N CYS A 882 -5.71 21.99 -12.10
CA CYS A 882 -6.97 22.18 -12.82
C CYS A 882 -6.72 22.42 -14.32
N ASN A 883 -5.81 23.34 -14.66
CA ASN A 883 -5.49 23.67 -16.04
C ASN A 883 -4.90 22.47 -16.81
N THR A 884 -4.04 21.67 -16.17
CA THR A 884 -3.43 20.49 -16.81
C THR A 884 -4.50 19.44 -17.13
N ILE A 885 -5.41 19.15 -16.20
CA ILE A 885 -6.51 18.20 -16.41
C ILE A 885 -7.48 18.72 -17.48
N LEU A 886 -7.83 20.00 -17.41
CA LEU A 886 -8.74 20.65 -18.34
C LEU A 886 -8.20 20.62 -19.77
N GLN A 887 -6.92 20.94 -19.96
CA GLN A 887 -6.26 20.82 -21.26
C GLN A 887 -6.22 19.38 -21.78
N HIS A 888 -6.05 18.39 -20.90
CA HIS A 888 -6.09 16.98 -21.28
C HIS A 888 -7.50 16.57 -21.73
N GLU A 889 -8.53 16.84 -20.92
CA GLU A 889 -9.91 16.44 -21.20
C GLU A 889 -10.53 17.16 -22.41
N LEU A 890 -10.16 18.43 -22.64
CA LEU A 890 -10.57 19.17 -23.84
C LEU A 890 -10.07 18.51 -25.14
N LEU A 891 -8.92 17.83 -25.11
CA LEU A 891 -8.40 17.08 -26.26
C LEU A 891 -9.04 15.71 -26.45
N ARG A 892 -9.91 15.24 -25.54
CA ARG A 892 -10.67 13.99 -25.75
C ARG A 892 -11.95 14.21 -26.55
N SER A 893 -12.76 15.17 -26.12
CA SER A 893 -14.06 15.46 -26.72
C SER A 893 -13.93 16.24 -28.04
N HIS A 894 -15.02 16.36 -28.81
CA HIS A 894 -15.09 17.16 -30.05
C HIS A 894 -15.13 18.68 -29.78
N SER A 895 -14.20 19.17 -28.96
CA SER A 895 -14.03 20.57 -28.62
C SER A 895 -13.40 21.36 -29.78
N PRO A 896 -13.49 22.71 -29.81
CA PRO A 896 -12.76 23.51 -30.79
C PRO A 896 -11.24 23.30 -30.70
N ASP A 897 -10.71 23.07 -29.49
CA ASP A 897 -9.28 22.81 -29.26
C ASP A 897 -8.84 21.47 -29.83
N SER A 898 -9.67 20.42 -29.71
CA SER A 898 -9.39 19.13 -30.34
C SER A 898 -9.33 19.25 -31.86
N LYS A 899 -10.24 20.03 -32.47
CA LYS A 899 -10.29 20.24 -33.92
C LYS A 899 -9.08 21.03 -34.44
N SER A 900 -8.64 22.04 -33.69
CA SER A 900 -7.43 22.79 -34.05
C SER A 900 -6.18 21.92 -33.93
N PHE A 901 -6.11 21.05 -32.92
CA PHE A 901 -5.03 20.09 -32.75
C PHE A 901 -5.00 19.02 -33.86
N ASP A 902 -6.18 18.50 -34.22
CA ASP A 902 -6.37 17.58 -35.34
C ASP A 902 -5.94 18.21 -36.68
N GLN A 903 -6.32 19.48 -36.93
CA GLN A 903 -5.89 20.22 -38.11
C GLN A 903 -4.37 20.44 -38.14
N HIS A 904 -3.76 20.77 -37.00
CA HIS A 904 -2.31 20.93 -36.90
C HIS A 904 -1.56 19.63 -37.26
N PHE A 905 -2.05 18.50 -36.76
CA PHE A 905 -1.52 17.17 -37.09
C PHE A 905 -1.67 16.83 -38.57
N LEU A 906 -2.87 17.01 -39.14
CA LEU A 906 -3.13 16.74 -40.56
C LEU A 906 -2.29 17.62 -41.49
N ASN A 907 -2.14 18.91 -41.19
CA ASN A 907 -1.30 19.81 -41.96
C ASN A 907 0.17 19.35 -41.96
N SER A 908 0.66 18.83 -40.84
CA SER A 908 2.02 18.30 -40.73
C SER A 908 2.17 16.97 -41.48
N CYS A 909 1.15 16.11 -41.45
CA CYS A 909 1.11 14.88 -42.25
C CYS A 909 1.11 15.17 -43.76
N GLU A 910 0.40 16.21 -44.21
CA GLU A 910 0.37 16.59 -45.62
C GLU A 910 1.71 17.17 -46.09
N LYS A 911 2.35 18.00 -45.26
CA LYS A 911 3.74 18.45 -45.52
C LYS A 911 4.69 17.25 -45.63
N TRP A 912 4.53 16.25 -44.76
CA TRP A 912 5.32 15.02 -44.83
C TRP A 912 5.02 14.20 -46.07
N ARG A 913 3.75 14.11 -46.49
CA ARG A 913 3.35 13.44 -47.73
C ARG A 913 4.04 14.05 -48.94
N ILE A 914 4.05 15.38 -49.04
CA ILE A 914 4.78 16.10 -50.09
C ILE A 914 6.29 15.80 -49.99
N ALA A 915 6.87 15.89 -48.80
CA ALA A 915 8.28 15.56 -48.57
C ALA A 915 8.64 14.12 -48.98
N ALA A 916 7.78 13.15 -48.68
CA ALA A 916 8.00 11.73 -48.98
C ALA A 916 7.97 11.44 -50.49
N THR A 917 7.25 12.23 -51.30
CA THR A 917 7.34 12.08 -52.77
C THR A 917 8.76 12.32 -53.27
N PHE A 918 9.49 13.26 -52.68
CA PHE A 918 10.87 13.53 -53.06
C PHE A 918 11.84 12.40 -52.71
N ASN A 919 11.56 11.60 -51.68
CA ASN A 919 12.36 10.41 -51.37
C ASN A 919 12.23 9.31 -52.43
N THR A 920 11.11 9.28 -53.16
CA THR A 920 10.85 8.28 -54.21
C THR A 920 11.40 8.69 -55.58
N ILE A 921 11.58 10.00 -55.79
CA ILE A 921 12.17 10.55 -57.02
C ILE A 921 13.69 10.53 -56.85
N LYS A 922 14.39 9.71 -57.64
CA LYS A 922 15.85 9.84 -57.80
C LYS A 922 16.15 11.19 -58.48
N LEU A 923 16.30 12.25 -57.70
CA LEU A 923 16.82 13.54 -58.17
C LEU A 923 18.31 13.38 -58.52
N GLU A 924 18.78 14.12 -59.53
CA GLU A 924 20.18 14.12 -59.96
C GLU A 924 21.07 14.43 -58.75
N ASN A 925 21.88 13.44 -58.34
CA ASN A 925 22.74 13.52 -57.17
C ASN A 925 23.66 14.75 -57.28
N VAL A 926 23.37 15.78 -56.49
CA VAL A 926 24.37 16.80 -56.14
C VAL A 926 25.27 16.17 -55.09
N SER A 927 26.56 16.04 -55.39
CA SER A 927 27.52 15.57 -54.38
C SER A 927 27.70 16.61 -53.27
N GLU A 928 28.11 16.19 -52.08
CA GLU A 928 28.39 17.11 -50.96
C GLU A 928 29.41 18.20 -51.35
N VAL A 929 30.40 17.85 -52.19
CA VAL A 929 31.39 18.78 -52.75
C VAL A 929 30.74 19.85 -53.63
N GLU A 930 29.77 19.47 -54.47
CA GLU A 930 29.01 20.39 -55.32
C GLU A 930 28.07 21.30 -54.51
N GLU A 931 27.42 20.79 -53.47
CA GLU A 931 26.62 21.58 -52.53
C GLU A 931 27.46 22.65 -51.82
N ASN A 932 28.68 22.29 -51.39
CA ASN A 932 29.59 23.21 -50.73
C ASN A 932 30.14 24.31 -51.66
N ILE A 933 30.43 23.99 -52.93
CA ILE A 933 30.78 25.00 -53.97
C ILE A 933 29.66 26.02 -54.12
N MET A 934 28.40 25.56 -54.09
CA MET A 934 27.25 26.44 -54.31
C MET A 934 26.94 27.36 -53.11
N LYS A 935 27.37 27.02 -51.90
CA LYS A 935 27.30 27.93 -50.73
C LYS A 935 28.16 29.20 -50.94
N LEU A 936 29.20 29.13 -51.77
CA LEU A 936 30.09 30.26 -52.10
C LEU A 936 29.57 31.14 -53.26
N TYR A 937 28.48 30.70 -53.91
CA TYR A 937 27.82 31.39 -54.99
C TYR A 937 26.92 32.52 -54.46
N THR A 938 27.38 33.76 -54.60
CA THR A 938 26.64 34.96 -54.19
C THR A 938 25.68 35.46 -55.28
N PRO A 939 24.62 36.22 -54.93
CA PRO A 939 23.65 36.76 -55.89
C PRO A 939 24.29 37.58 -57.03
N ASP A 940 25.42 38.23 -56.75
CA ASP A 940 26.20 39.02 -57.73
C ASP A 940 26.84 38.18 -58.84
N LEU A 941 26.93 36.87 -58.66
CA LEU A 941 27.57 35.93 -59.59
C LEU A 941 26.58 35.31 -60.60
N VAL A 942 25.28 35.56 -60.44
CA VAL A 942 24.18 34.95 -61.23
C VAL A 942 24.31 35.17 -62.75
N ASN A 943 24.88 36.31 -63.17
CA ASN A 943 25.05 36.67 -64.59
C ASN A 943 26.53 36.71 -65.04
N ASN A 944 27.47 36.24 -64.22
CA ASN A 944 28.89 36.32 -64.53
C ASN A 944 29.35 35.04 -65.28
N PRO A 945 29.75 35.12 -66.56
CA PRO A 945 30.21 33.97 -67.32
C PRO A 945 31.52 33.36 -66.79
N LYS A 946 32.22 34.05 -65.88
CA LYS A 946 33.44 33.60 -65.19
C LYS A 946 33.22 33.34 -63.70
N TRP A 947 31.99 33.02 -63.27
CA TRP A 947 31.67 32.84 -61.83
C TRP A 947 32.56 31.79 -61.13
N LEU A 948 32.97 30.72 -61.82
CA LEU A 948 33.90 29.72 -61.27
C LEU A 948 35.29 30.30 -60.93
N SER A 949 35.78 31.28 -61.68
CA SER A 949 37.05 31.96 -61.39
C SER A 949 36.96 32.79 -60.12
N VAL A 950 35.81 33.43 -59.88
CA VAL A 950 35.57 34.19 -58.65
C VAL A 950 35.36 33.25 -57.45
N VAL A 951 34.69 32.11 -57.67
CA VAL A 951 34.56 31.07 -56.64
C VAL A 951 35.93 30.43 -56.33
N SER A 952 36.81 30.23 -57.33
CA SER A 952 38.21 29.82 -57.14
C SER A 952 38.99 30.81 -56.27
N GLU A 953 38.88 32.11 -56.54
CA GLU A 953 39.53 33.14 -55.71
C GLU A 953 39.00 33.10 -54.27
N LYS A 954 37.66 33.04 -54.09
CA LYS A 954 37.04 32.91 -52.77
C LYS A 954 37.45 31.64 -52.03
N ILE A 955 37.49 30.48 -52.69
CA ILE A 955 37.95 29.23 -52.08
C ILE A 955 39.43 29.38 -51.67
N SER A 956 40.26 30.07 -52.46
CA SER A 956 41.67 30.32 -52.11
C SER A 956 41.81 31.19 -50.87
N ASP A 957 41.06 32.29 -50.79
CA ASP A 957 41.05 33.17 -49.62
C ASP A 957 40.54 32.42 -48.37
N ILE A 958 39.47 31.64 -48.52
CA ILE A 958 38.92 30.82 -47.43
C ILE A 958 39.94 29.78 -47.00
N ILE A 959 40.62 29.07 -47.91
CA ILE A 959 41.68 28.12 -47.57
C ILE A 959 42.76 28.81 -46.72
N THR A 960 43.21 30.01 -47.07
CA THR A 960 44.22 30.73 -46.27
C THR A 960 43.71 31.15 -44.90
N GLY A 961 42.44 31.58 -44.79
CA GLY A 961 41.80 31.90 -43.52
C GLY A 961 41.63 30.66 -42.63
N THR A 962 41.13 29.58 -43.19
CA THR A 962 40.90 28.28 -42.53
C THR A 962 42.22 27.64 -42.08
N GLN A 963 43.33 27.85 -42.83
CA GLN A 963 44.67 27.43 -42.40
C GLN A 963 45.15 28.17 -41.14
N ASN A 964 44.95 29.48 -41.07
CA ASN A 964 45.30 30.28 -39.89
C ASN A 964 44.42 29.88 -38.68
N GLU A 965 43.12 29.69 -38.91
CA GLU A 965 42.18 29.24 -37.87
C GLU A 965 42.54 27.84 -37.34
N LEU A 966 42.98 26.92 -38.21
CA LEU A 966 43.47 25.60 -37.83
C LEU A 966 44.69 25.68 -36.89
N GLU A 967 45.60 26.62 -37.15
CA GLU A 967 46.80 26.82 -36.32
C GLU A 967 46.42 27.39 -34.94
N ASP A 968 45.48 28.33 -34.88
CA ASP A 968 44.93 28.87 -33.63
C ASP A 968 44.22 27.81 -32.78
N LEU A 969 43.37 26.97 -33.40
CA LEU A 969 42.69 25.89 -32.70
C LEU A 969 43.65 24.81 -32.20
N LYS A 970 44.70 24.50 -32.97
CA LYS A 970 45.78 23.59 -32.53
C LYS A 970 46.48 24.14 -31.28
N ASN A 971 46.73 25.45 -31.22
CA ASN A 971 47.32 26.10 -30.05
C ASN A 971 46.37 26.09 -28.83
N LYS A 972 45.08 26.37 -29.01
CA LYS A 972 44.06 26.28 -27.94
C LYS A 972 43.94 24.86 -27.39
N LYS A 973 43.96 23.85 -28.27
CA LYS A 973 43.90 22.44 -27.88
C LYS A 973 45.07 22.04 -26.98
N ILE A 974 46.27 22.56 -27.24
CA ILE A 974 47.46 22.31 -26.40
C ILE A 974 47.27 22.97 -25.02
N ALA A 975 46.78 24.20 -24.95
CA ALA A 975 46.53 24.88 -23.68
C ALA A 975 45.52 24.13 -22.78
N ILE A 976 44.47 23.54 -23.37
CA ILE A 976 43.48 22.75 -22.62
C ILE A 976 44.08 21.45 -22.06
N ILE A 977 45.04 20.82 -22.77
CA ILE A 977 45.75 19.65 -22.24
C ILE A 977 46.53 20.03 -20.98
N ASP A 978 47.21 21.19 -21.00
CA ASP A 978 47.98 21.69 -19.85
C ASP A 978 47.06 21.96 -18.64
N GLU A 979 45.91 22.61 -18.87
CA GLU A 979 44.89 22.83 -17.83
C GLU A 979 44.31 21.52 -17.29
N LEU A 980 44.03 20.55 -18.16
CA LEU A 980 43.53 19.23 -17.76
C LEU A 980 44.55 18.47 -16.92
N SER A 981 45.85 18.56 -17.25
CA SER A 981 46.91 17.96 -16.44
C SER A 981 46.92 18.53 -15.03
N LEU A 982 46.71 19.84 -14.87
CA LEU A 982 46.62 20.49 -13.56
C LEU A 982 45.41 20.03 -12.75
N ALA A 983 44.23 19.93 -13.39
CA ALA A 983 43.02 19.42 -12.72
C ALA A 983 43.20 17.97 -12.23
N VAL A 984 43.82 17.12 -13.05
CA VAL A 984 44.11 15.72 -12.69
C VAL A 984 45.14 15.61 -11.56
N ASP A 985 46.08 16.55 -11.50
CA ASP A 985 47.05 16.61 -10.40
C ASP A 985 46.39 16.97 -9.06
N LYS A 986 45.24 17.67 -9.04
CA LYS A 986 44.42 17.89 -7.82
C LYS A 986 43.70 16.62 -7.35
N VAL A 987 43.27 15.76 -8.27
CA VAL A 987 42.58 14.49 -7.95
C VAL A 987 43.53 13.42 -7.41
N ARG A 988 44.80 13.44 -7.83
CA ARG A 988 45.84 12.47 -7.42
C ARG A 988 46.05 12.35 -5.90
N PRO A 989 46.17 13.44 -5.10
CA PRO A 989 46.25 13.35 -3.65
C PRO A 989 44.97 12.77 -3.02
N LEU A 990 43.79 13.11 -3.53
CA LEU A 990 42.50 12.57 -3.05
C LEU A 990 42.38 11.06 -3.28
N TYR A 991 42.79 10.58 -4.45
CA TYR A 991 42.91 9.15 -4.75
C TYR A 991 43.92 8.44 -3.81
N THR A 992 45.03 9.11 -3.50
CA THR A 992 46.02 8.57 -2.57
C THR A 992 45.44 8.45 -1.15
N GLN A 993 44.65 9.42 -0.72
CA GLN A 993 43.92 9.38 0.56
C GLN A 993 42.86 8.27 0.57
N HIS A 994 42.07 8.13 -0.50
CA HIS A 994 41.12 7.03 -0.67
C HIS A 994 41.80 5.66 -0.50
N CYS A 995 42.92 5.45 -1.18
CA CYS A 995 43.68 4.20 -1.08
C CYS A 995 44.17 3.94 0.35
N LYS A 996 44.63 4.98 1.07
CA LYS A 996 45.03 4.87 2.48
C LYS A 996 43.87 4.43 3.36
N LEU A 997 42.71 5.09 3.26
CA LEU A 997 41.51 4.72 4.04
C LEU A 997 41.08 3.27 3.76
N MET A 998 41.24 2.79 2.52
CA MET A 998 40.89 1.42 2.16
C MET A 998 41.86 0.34 2.68
N THR A 999 43.12 0.70 2.98
CA THR A 999 44.12 -0.29 3.43
C THR A 999 43.67 -1.03 4.69
N ASP A 1000 42.96 -0.34 5.59
CA ASP A 1000 42.49 -0.87 6.86
C ASP A 1000 41.32 -1.88 6.70
N PHE A 1001 40.57 -1.80 5.60
CA PHE A 1001 39.47 -2.71 5.29
C PHE A 1001 39.90 -3.96 4.51
N LYS A 1002 41.07 -3.95 3.87
CA LYS A 1002 41.50 -5.00 2.93
C LYS A 1002 41.58 -6.39 3.54
N SER A 1003 42.09 -6.50 4.77
CA SER A 1003 42.18 -7.78 5.49
C SER A 1003 40.81 -8.28 5.96
N LEU A 1004 39.95 -7.36 6.40
CA LEU A 1004 38.60 -7.64 6.87
C LEU A 1004 37.67 -8.07 5.74
N ILE A 1005 37.68 -7.38 4.60
CA ILE A 1005 36.91 -7.78 3.40
C ILE A 1005 37.35 -9.16 2.90
N LYS A 1006 38.66 -9.44 2.92
CA LYS A 1006 39.18 -10.76 2.56
C LYS A 1006 38.70 -11.85 3.54
N ALA A 1007 38.52 -11.54 4.81
CA ALA A 1007 37.89 -12.45 5.76
C ALA A 1007 36.38 -12.61 5.49
N LEU A 1008 35.66 -11.52 5.18
CA LEU A 1008 34.24 -11.53 4.79
C LEU A 1008 33.97 -12.40 3.56
N THR A 1009 34.86 -12.42 2.56
CA THR A 1009 34.71 -13.29 1.37
C THR A 1009 34.72 -14.80 1.70
N LYS A 1010 35.20 -15.19 2.89
CA LYS A 1010 35.23 -16.57 3.37
C LYS A 1010 34.02 -16.95 4.23
N ILE A 1011 33.19 -15.97 4.60
CA ILE A 1011 31.98 -16.18 5.40
C ILE A 1011 30.81 -16.37 4.44
N GLU A 1012 30.21 -17.56 4.38
CA GLU A 1012 29.21 -17.94 3.37
C GLU A 1012 28.07 -16.92 3.21
N GLU A 1013 27.56 -16.36 4.31
CA GLU A 1013 26.46 -15.38 4.31
C GLU A 1013 26.80 -14.04 3.61
N TYR A 1014 28.06 -13.62 3.65
CA TYR A 1014 28.51 -12.32 3.11
C TYR A 1014 29.46 -12.46 1.91
N ALA A 1015 29.82 -13.70 1.55
CA ALA A 1015 30.83 -13.99 0.55
C ALA A 1015 30.48 -13.40 -0.82
N SER A 1016 29.22 -13.52 -1.25
CA SER A 1016 28.76 -12.98 -2.53
C SER A 1016 28.79 -11.44 -2.58
N LYS A 1017 28.28 -10.77 -1.53
CA LYS A 1017 28.29 -9.30 -1.40
C LYS A 1017 29.73 -8.77 -1.35
N ALA A 1018 30.60 -9.40 -0.54
CA ALA A 1018 32.00 -9.02 -0.42
C ALA A 1018 32.81 -9.28 -1.71
N GLN A 1019 32.55 -10.38 -2.43
CA GLN A 1019 33.20 -10.65 -3.72
C GLN A 1019 32.79 -9.65 -4.80
N LYS A 1020 31.51 -9.31 -4.86
CA LYS A 1020 30.99 -8.28 -5.77
C LYS A 1020 31.63 -6.92 -5.48
N PHE A 1021 31.67 -6.52 -4.22
CA PHE A 1021 32.33 -5.27 -3.83
C PHE A 1021 33.83 -5.26 -4.21
N VAL A 1022 34.56 -6.36 -4.02
CA VAL A 1022 35.98 -6.44 -4.41
C VAL A 1022 36.16 -6.29 -5.93
N SER A 1023 35.28 -6.87 -6.75
CA SER A 1023 35.35 -6.68 -8.21
C SER A 1023 35.04 -5.24 -8.61
N ASP A 1024 34.02 -4.63 -7.99
CA ASP A 1024 33.59 -3.27 -8.29
C ASP A 1024 34.67 -2.26 -7.85
N TYR A 1025 35.25 -2.46 -6.66
CA TYR A 1025 36.37 -1.67 -6.14
C TYR A 1025 37.63 -1.78 -7.01
N LYS A 1026 37.94 -2.96 -7.52
CA LYS A 1026 39.09 -3.14 -8.41
C LYS A 1026 38.92 -2.33 -9.68
N ARG A 1027 37.73 -2.39 -10.30
CA ARG A 1027 37.40 -1.60 -11.49
C ARG A 1027 37.50 -0.09 -11.21
N TYR A 1028 37.04 0.35 -10.04
CA TYR A 1028 37.14 1.74 -9.57
C TYR A 1028 38.58 2.25 -9.44
N ILE A 1029 39.51 1.44 -8.94
CA ILE A 1029 40.93 1.79 -8.86
C ILE A 1029 41.61 1.75 -10.24
N ASP A 1030 41.27 0.75 -11.05
CA ASP A 1030 41.80 0.62 -12.42
C ASP A 1030 41.39 1.83 -13.29
N THR A 1031 40.22 2.44 -13.04
CA THR A 1031 39.79 3.66 -13.77
C THR A 1031 40.63 4.89 -13.40
N PHE A 1032 40.94 5.13 -12.11
CA PHE A 1032 41.82 6.24 -11.72
C PHE A 1032 43.23 6.10 -12.31
N THR A 1033 43.81 4.90 -12.21
CA THR A 1033 45.15 4.63 -12.75
C THR A 1033 45.19 4.80 -14.26
N SER A 1034 44.16 4.34 -14.97
CA SER A 1034 44.02 4.53 -16.42
C SER A 1034 43.96 6.01 -16.80
N ILE A 1035 43.15 6.82 -16.11
CA ILE A 1035 43.08 8.28 -16.31
C ILE A 1035 44.45 8.93 -16.13
N PHE A 1036 45.15 8.62 -15.03
CA PHE A 1036 46.47 9.21 -14.75
C PHE A 1036 47.52 8.84 -15.81
N THR A 1037 47.47 7.62 -16.35
CA THR A 1037 48.39 7.21 -17.41
C THR A 1037 48.08 7.87 -18.75
N LYS A 1038 46.80 7.87 -19.16
CA LYS A 1038 46.36 8.32 -20.49
C LYS A 1038 46.49 9.82 -20.66
N ILE A 1039 46.19 10.60 -19.62
CA ILE A 1039 46.34 12.05 -19.66
C ILE A 1039 47.82 12.45 -19.68
N LYS A 1040 48.69 11.69 -18.99
CA LYS A 1040 50.14 11.95 -18.97
C LYS A 1040 50.86 11.56 -20.26
N SER A 1041 50.36 10.56 -20.98
CA SER A 1041 50.90 10.14 -22.29
C SER A 1041 50.29 10.90 -23.49
N GLY A 1042 49.34 11.80 -23.23
CA GLY A 1042 48.28 12.15 -24.17
C GLY A 1042 48.70 12.78 -25.50
N VAL A 1043 48.06 12.33 -26.59
CA VAL A 1043 47.66 13.14 -27.77
C VAL A 1043 46.46 12.51 -28.51
N ALA A 1044 46.16 11.21 -28.36
CA ALA A 1044 45.13 10.53 -29.15
C ALA A 1044 43.68 10.86 -28.69
N LYS A 1045 42.76 10.96 -29.66
CA LYS A 1045 41.32 11.19 -29.44
C LYS A 1045 40.69 10.10 -28.60
N ASP A 1046 40.98 8.85 -28.95
CA ASP A 1046 40.37 7.66 -28.33
C ASP A 1046 40.71 7.59 -26.83
N ASP A 1047 41.93 7.99 -26.45
CA ASP A 1047 42.35 8.05 -25.05
C ASP A 1047 41.53 9.06 -24.24
N MET A 1048 41.18 10.21 -24.84
CA MET A 1048 40.40 11.26 -24.17
C MET A 1048 38.90 10.94 -24.09
N GLU A 1049 38.35 10.27 -25.10
CA GLU A 1049 36.98 9.73 -25.03
C GLU A 1049 36.86 8.63 -23.98
N GLU A 1050 37.88 7.78 -23.85
CA GLU A 1050 37.94 6.78 -22.79
C GLU A 1050 38.12 7.42 -21.41
N CYS A 1051 38.96 8.45 -21.28
CA CYS A 1051 39.06 9.23 -20.04
C CYS A 1051 37.72 9.87 -19.66
N LEU A 1052 36.96 10.41 -20.62
CA LEU A 1052 35.63 10.96 -20.35
C LEU A 1052 34.68 9.88 -19.80
N LYS A 1053 34.68 8.70 -20.41
CA LYS A 1053 33.90 7.54 -19.92
C LYS A 1053 34.33 7.13 -18.50
N TYR A 1054 35.63 7.17 -18.22
CA TYR A 1054 36.14 6.86 -16.89
C TYR A 1054 35.75 7.93 -15.85
N PHE A 1055 35.80 9.22 -16.18
CA PHE A 1055 35.35 10.27 -15.27
C PHE A 1055 33.85 10.18 -14.95
N TYR A 1056 33.01 9.90 -15.94
CA TYR A 1056 31.58 9.66 -15.69
C TYR A 1056 31.33 8.42 -14.85
N TYR A 1057 32.05 7.32 -15.13
CA TYR A 1057 32.01 6.13 -14.30
C TYR A 1057 32.40 6.47 -12.85
N LEU A 1058 33.43 7.30 -12.63
CA LEU A 1058 33.81 7.75 -11.30
C LEU A 1058 32.73 8.62 -10.65
N GLU A 1059 32.11 9.57 -11.37
CA GLU A 1059 31.04 10.42 -10.84
C GLU A 1059 29.83 9.60 -10.36
N GLU A 1060 29.38 8.63 -11.17
CA GLU A 1060 28.22 7.78 -10.85
C GLU A 1060 28.54 6.74 -9.76
N THR A 1061 29.72 6.13 -9.80
CA THR A 1061 30.04 4.99 -8.92
C THR A 1061 30.73 5.37 -7.62
N THR A 1062 31.31 6.57 -7.48
CA THR A 1062 31.98 7.00 -6.25
C THR A 1062 31.02 6.95 -5.06
N THR A 1063 29.79 7.45 -5.20
CA THR A 1063 28.82 7.39 -4.09
C THR A 1063 28.45 5.94 -3.73
N GLN A 1064 28.29 5.10 -4.75
CA GLN A 1064 27.95 3.69 -4.56
C GLN A 1064 29.08 2.91 -3.88
N ILE A 1065 30.33 3.01 -4.33
CA ILE A 1065 31.49 2.33 -3.71
C ILE A 1065 31.63 2.72 -2.23
N TYR A 1066 31.41 3.99 -1.90
CA TYR A 1066 31.52 4.46 -0.52
C TYR A 1066 30.38 3.94 0.36
N ASN A 1067 29.15 3.86 -0.17
CA ASN A 1067 27.99 3.34 0.55
C ASN A 1067 28.01 1.80 0.66
N ASP A 1068 28.42 1.11 -0.40
CA ASP A 1068 28.47 -0.35 -0.46
C ASP A 1068 29.45 -0.89 0.57
N LEU A 1069 30.61 -0.24 0.78
CA LEU A 1069 31.56 -0.60 1.85
C LEU A 1069 30.88 -0.59 3.23
N ILE A 1070 30.13 0.49 3.55
CA ILE A 1070 29.45 0.63 4.85
C ILE A 1070 28.31 -0.40 4.98
N ASN A 1071 27.61 -0.69 3.88
CA ASN A 1071 26.45 -1.57 3.87
C ASN A 1071 26.78 -3.05 3.66
N LEU A 1072 28.07 -3.44 3.57
CA LEU A 1072 28.49 -4.83 3.34
C LEU A 1072 27.96 -5.82 4.40
N ILE A 1073 27.75 -5.35 5.64
CA ILE A 1073 27.31 -6.18 6.78
C ILE A 1073 25.88 -5.87 7.22
N SER A 1074 25.27 -4.78 6.73
CA SER A 1074 23.90 -4.40 7.06
C SER A 1074 22.93 -5.53 6.69
N ARG A 1075 22.30 -6.14 7.69
CA ARG A 1075 21.14 -7.02 7.46
C ARG A 1075 20.04 -6.15 6.89
N GLU A 1076 19.35 -6.62 5.84
CA GLU A 1076 18.11 -6.01 5.38
C GLU A 1076 17.09 -6.15 6.52
N VAL A 1077 17.03 -5.11 7.34
CA VAL A 1077 16.06 -4.95 8.41
C VAL A 1077 14.84 -4.29 7.77
N PRO A 1078 13.64 -4.86 7.93
CA PRO A 1078 12.43 -4.23 7.47
C PRO A 1078 12.19 -2.90 8.18
N ASP A 1079 11.75 -1.91 7.41
CA ASP A 1079 11.81 -0.48 7.66
C ASP A 1079 11.25 -0.08 9.05
N MET A 1080 12.09 -0.18 10.07
CA MET A 1080 11.83 0.35 11.41
C MET A 1080 12.36 1.78 11.40
N LYS A 1081 11.43 2.73 11.22
CA LYS A 1081 11.61 4.18 11.36
C LYS A 1081 12.86 4.54 12.16
N LEU A 1082 13.91 4.96 11.45
CA LEU A 1082 15.00 5.75 12.00
C LEU A 1082 14.43 7.12 12.41
N SER A 1083 13.76 7.15 13.57
CA SER A 1083 13.66 8.36 14.37
C SER A 1083 15.07 8.66 14.87
N ARG A 1084 15.86 9.35 14.05
CA ARG A 1084 17.05 10.04 14.52
C ARG A 1084 16.59 11.06 15.57
N ASN A 1085 16.74 10.70 16.83
CA ASN A 1085 16.86 11.67 17.90
C ASN A 1085 18.17 12.43 17.68
N LEU A 1086 18.10 13.50 16.89
CA LEU A 1086 19.05 14.60 16.95
C LEU A 1086 19.05 15.11 18.40
N LEU A 1087 20.21 15.04 19.04
CA LEU A 1087 20.46 15.68 20.34
C LEU A 1087 20.47 17.20 20.12
N THR A 1088 19.29 17.80 20.11
CA THR A 1088 19.11 19.25 20.25
C THR A 1088 19.24 19.58 21.74
N ARG A 1089 20.17 20.49 22.09
CA ARG A 1089 20.23 21.11 23.43
C ARG A 1089 18.86 21.67 23.79
N GLN A 1090 18.29 21.27 24.92
CA GLN A 1090 17.17 21.98 25.54
C GLN A 1090 17.65 22.76 26.75
N ASP A 1091 17.56 24.08 26.64
CA ASP A 1091 17.42 25.00 27.76
C ASP A 1091 16.01 24.87 28.38
N GLY A 1092 15.96 24.93 29.71
CA GLY A 1092 14.97 25.71 30.46
C GLY A 1092 13.49 25.31 30.47
N MET A 1093 13.08 24.79 31.64
CA MET A 1093 11.80 25.02 32.33
C MET A 1093 10.51 24.25 31.92
N SER A 1094 10.13 23.36 32.85
CA SER A 1094 8.80 23.13 33.47
C SER A 1094 7.53 23.05 32.61
N LEU A 1095 6.82 21.92 32.71
CA LEU A 1095 5.44 21.82 33.24
C LEU A 1095 5.03 20.34 33.44
N SER A 1096 4.19 20.13 34.47
CA SER A 1096 3.78 18.87 35.11
C SER A 1096 2.96 17.89 34.24
N PRO A 1097 2.81 16.61 34.65
CA PRO A 1097 2.24 15.56 33.79
C PRO A 1097 0.71 15.46 33.87
N VAL A 1098 0.06 15.32 32.71
CA VAL A 1098 -1.35 14.92 32.60
C VAL A 1098 -1.45 13.39 32.65
N ARG A 1099 -2.23 12.89 33.61
CA ARG A 1099 -2.58 11.48 33.81
C ARG A 1099 -3.35 10.91 32.62
N SER A 1100 -2.94 9.74 32.14
CA SER A 1100 -3.78 8.81 31.38
C SER A 1100 -3.68 7.39 31.97
N ILE A 1101 -4.70 6.60 31.69
CA ILE A 1101 -5.28 5.51 32.51
C ILE A 1101 -4.55 4.16 32.30
N PRO A 1102 -4.33 3.34 33.34
CA PRO A 1102 -3.66 2.05 33.19
C PRO A 1102 -4.62 0.98 32.66
N GLN A 1103 -4.28 0.35 31.53
CA GLN A 1103 -4.89 -0.91 31.11
C GLN A 1103 -4.35 -2.06 31.97
N LYS A 1104 -5.28 -2.79 32.60
CA LYS A 1104 -5.07 -3.99 33.40
C LYS A 1104 -4.40 -5.09 32.57
N GLN A 1105 -3.24 -5.57 33.02
CA GLN A 1105 -2.79 -6.93 32.77
C GLN A 1105 -3.33 -7.84 33.88
N GLU A 1106 -3.87 -8.99 33.46
CA GLU A 1106 -4.43 -10.03 34.32
C GLU A 1106 -3.36 -10.73 35.16
N SER A 1107 -3.77 -11.09 36.37
CA SER A 1107 -2.97 -11.70 37.43
C SER A 1107 -2.53 -13.12 37.12
N MET A 1108 -1.22 -13.34 37.21
CA MET A 1108 -0.59 -14.66 37.34
C MET A 1108 -0.89 -15.28 38.71
N THR A 1109 -1.07 -16.60 38.75
CA THR A 1109 -0.83 -17.39 39.97
C THR A 1109 -0.06 -18.66 39.62
N LYS A 1110 1.26 -18.56 39.42
CA LYS A 1110 2.24 -19.65 39.56
C LYS A 1110 3.55 -19.08 40.12
N GLY A 1111 4.14 -19.82 41.07
CA GLY A 1111 5.13 -19.39 42.08
C GLY A 1111 6.28 -18.46 41.64
N GLN A 1112 6.71 -17.62 42.58
CA GLN A 1112 7.87 -16.70 42.49
C GLN A 1112 9.11 -17.43 41.95
N GLN A 1113 9.35 -17.36 40.64
CA GLN A 1113 10.59 -17.83 40.03
C GLN A 1113 11.66 -16.75 40.20
N ARG A 1114 12.82 -17.17 40.72
CA ARG A 1114 14.00 -16.32 40.91
C ARG A 1114 14.53 -15.87 39.55
N ASN A 1115 14.72 -14.57 39.34
CA ASN A 1115 15.44 -14.09 38.16
C ASN A 1115 16.90 -14.55 38.26
N ALA A 1116 17.33 -15.43 37.33
CA ALA A 1116 18.65 -16.04 37.35
C ALA A 1116 19.80 -15.02 37.23
N TYR A 1117 19.56 -13.93 36.50
CA TYR A 1117 20.52 -12.82 36.36
C TYR A 1117 20.69 -12.06 37.68
N ALA A 1118 19.57 -11.71 38.33
CA ALA A 1118 19.57 -11.05 39.64
C ALA A 1118 20.29 -11.89 40.72
N VAL A 1119 20.05 -13.21 40.73
CA VAL A 1119 20.76 -14.15 41.61
C VAL A 1119 22.25 -14.23 41.27
N GLY A 1120 22.61 -14.13 39.99
CA GLY A 1120 24.00 -14.04 39.52
C GLY A 1120 24.72 -12.80 40.07
N VAL A 1121 24.08 -11.63 40.02
CA VAL A 1121 24.60 -10.37 40.58
C VAL A 1121 24.81 -10.50 42.10
N TRP A 1122 23.82 -11.02 42.82
CA TRP A 1122 23.92 -11.24 44.27
C TRP A 1122 25.12 -12.14 44.63
N ARG A 1123 25.32 -13.24 43.90
CA ARG A 1123 26.45 -14.16 44.10
C ARG A 1123 27.80 -13.48 43.86
N ARG A 1124 27.89 -12.65 42.81
CA ARG A 1124 29.14 -11.94 42.47
C ARG A 1124 29.49 -10.87 43.51
N VAL A 1125 28.51 -10.12 44.00
CA VAL A 1125 28.70 -9.15 45.10
C VAL A 1125 29.17 -9.86 46.38
N ARG A 1126 28.58 -11.02 46.69
CA ARG A 1126 29.01 -11.86 47.81
C ARG A 1126 30.47 -12.30 47.69
N GLN A 1127 30.89 -12.80 46.52
CA GLN A 1127 32.28 -13.23 46.29
C GLN A 1127 33.26 -12.07 46.47
N LYS A 1128 32.95 -10.87 45.96
CA LYS A 1128 33.77 -9.67 46.17
C LYS A 1128 33.93 -9.31 47.65
N LEU A 1129 32.85 -9.30 48.42
CA LEU A 1129 32.86 -9.00 49.86
C LEU A 1129 33.51 -10.10 50.71
N GLU A 1130 33.42 -11.37 50.32
CA GLU A 1130 34.10 -12.46 51.01
C GLU A 1130 35.61 -12.50 50.73
N GLY A 1131 36.05 -11.80 49.68
CA GLY A 1131 37.44 -11.78 49.25
C GLY A 1131 37.78 -12.90 48.26
N ARG A 1132 36.82 -13.40 47.49
CA ARG A 1132 36.97 -14.55 46.59
C ARG A 1132 36.73 -14.18 45.12
N ASP A 1133 37.11 -12.96 44.75
CA ASP A 1133 37.09 -12.42 43.39
C ASP A 1133 38.47 -11.76 43.18
N PRO A 1134 39.23 -12.10 42.10
CA PRO A 1134 38.78 -12.75 40.86
C PRO A 1134 38.62 -14.29 40.92
N ASP A 1135 39.32 -14.99 41.82
CA ASP A 1135 39.30 -16.45 41.91
C ASP A 1135 38.43 -16.94 43.09
N PRO A 1136 37.34 -17.69 42.85
CA PRO A 1136 36.47 -18.24 43.90
C PRO A 1136 37.16 -19.20 44.88
N GLY A 1137 38.24 -19.85 44.43
CA GLY A 1137 39.00 -20.86 45.19
C GLY A 1137 39.98 -20.27 46.20
N ARG A 1138 40.36 -19.00 46.05
CA ARG A 1138 41.32 -18.30 46.91
C ARG A 1138 40.65 -17.16 47.66
N LYS A 1139 40.97 -17.02 48.96
CA LYS A 1139 40.52 -15.89 49.77
C LYS A 1139 41.64 -14.85 49.89
N TYR A 1140 41.47 -13.72 49.20
CA TYR A 1140 42.38 -12.58 49.18
C TYR A 1140 42.21 -11.69 50.42
N THR A 1141 43.33 -11.16 50.90
CA THR A 1141 43.35 -10.11 51.92
C THR A 1141 42.84 -8.79 51.34
N ILE A 1142 42.48 -7.85 52.22
CA ILE A 1142 41.95 -6.54 51.79
C ILE A 1142 43.00 -5.78 50.96
N GLN A 1143 44.28 -5.86 51.37
CA GLN A 1143 45.40 -5.24 50.69
C GLN A 1143 45.58 -5.82 49.29
N GLU A 1144 45.64 -7.15 49.17
CA GLU A 1144 45.78 -7.83 47.87
C GLU A 1144 44.61 -7.51 46.92
N GLN A 1145 43.37 -7.43 47.41
CA GLN A 1145 42.24 -7.08 46.54
C GLN A 1145 42.29 -5.64 46.04
N VAL A 1146 42.68 -4.69 46.90
CA VAL A 1146 42.79 -3.28 46.50
C VAL A 1146 43.92 -3.13 45.49
N GLU A 1147 45.07 -3.76 45.73
CA GLU A 1147 46.20 -3.74 44.81
C GLU A 1147 45.84 -4.37 43.46
N TYR A 1148 45.15 -5.52 43.47
CA TYR A 1148 44.67 -6.16 42.25
C TYR A 1148 43.72 -5.24 41.44
N VAL A 1149 42.74 -4.63 42.10
CA VAL A 1149 41.76 -3.74 41.44
C VAL A 1149 42.45 -2.51 40.86
N ILE A 1150 43.38 -1.88 41.58
CA ILE A 1150 44.13 -0.74 41.07
C ILE A 1150 44.96 -1.16 39.86
N ARG A 1151 45.69 -2.28 39.94
CA ARG A 1151 46.52 -2.75 38.84
C ARG A 1151 45.71 -3.01 37.57
N GLU A 1152 44.55 -3.64 37.69
CA GLU A 1152 43.68 -3.89 36.53
C GLU A 1152 43.07 -2.58 35.99
N ALA A 1153 42.68 -1.65 36.86
CA ALA A 1153 42.09 -0.37 36.46
C ALA A 1153 43.10 0.60 35.84
N THR A 1154 44.38 0.50 36.19
CA THR A 1154 45.46 1.33 35.60
C THR A 1154 46.24 0.57 34.53
N SER A 1155 45.84 -0.65 34.19
CA SER A 1155 46.49 -1.41 33.12
C SER A 1155 46.22 -0.72 31.80
N LEU A 1156 47.29 -0.32 31.10
CA LEU A 1156 47.18 0.28 29.77
C LEU A 1156 46.50 -0.67 28.79
N ASP A 1157 46.72 -1.98 28.94
CA ASP A 1157 46.09 -3.00 28.10
C ASP A 1157 44.57 -3.05 28.31
N ASN A 1158 44.08 -2.77 29.52
CA ASN A 1158 42.64 -2.71 29.79
C ASN A 1158 42.06 -1.35 29.40
N LEU A 1159 42.76 -0.25 29.71
CA LEU A 1159 42.33 1.10 29.43
C LEU A 1159 42.26 1.39 27.93
N ALA A 1160 43.20 0.88 27.13
CA ALA A 1160 43.19 1.02 25.67
C ALA A 1160 42.03 0.29 24.99
N LEU A 1161 41.41 -0.67 25.68
CA LEU A 1161 40.26 -1.44 25.17
C LEU A 1161 38.91 -0.85 25.60
N LEU A 1162 38.91 0.23 26.40
CA LEU A 1162 37.68 0.93 26.76
C LEU A 1162 37.14 1.73 25.58
N TYR A 1163 35.82 1.86 25.52
CA TYR A 1163 35.14 2.68 24.52
C TYR A 1163 35.67 4.13 24.54
N GLU A 1164 35.90 4.71 23.36
CA GLU A 1164 36.55 6.01 23.21
C GLU A 1164 35.87 7.16 23.98
N GLY A 1165 34.54 7.11 24.15
CA GLY A 1165 33.79 8.10 24.93
C GLY A 1165 34.06 8.08 26.44
N TRP A 1166 34.72 7.04 26.95
CA TRP A 1166 35.28 7.03 28.31
C TRP A 1166 36.58 7.85 28.44
N THR A 1167 37.17 8.25 27.30
CA THR A 1167 38.40 9.06 27.20
C THR A 1167 39.52 8.61 28.15
N PRO A 1168 39.92 7.32 28.13
CA PRO A 1168 40.87 6.76 29.12
C PRO A 1168 42.30 7.31 29.01
N TRP A 1169 42.61 8.06 27.94
CA TRP A 1169 43.91 8.68 27.69
C TRP A 1169 44.02 10.14 28.15
N VAL A 1170 42.94 10.72 28.71
CA VAL A 1170 42.89 12.12 29.17
C VAL A 1170 43.09 12.22 30.67
#